data_AF-A0A6I6AMT4-F1
#
_entry.id   AF-A0A6I6AMT4-F1
#
_cell.length_a   1.000
_cell.length_b   1.000
_cell.length_c   1.000
_cell.angle_alpha   90.00
_cell.angle_beta   90.00
_cell.angle_gamma   90.00
#
_symmetry.space_group_name_H-M   'P 1'
#
loop_
_entity.id
_entity.type
_entity.pdbx_description
1 polymer ?
#
loop_
_entity_poly.entity_id
_entity_poly.type
_entity_poly.pdbx_seq_one_letter_code
_entity_poly.pdbx_strand_id
1 'polypeptide(L)'
;MILNWDKIYESRGMYSGHGSRGACAKKKVTAIEHAIAINQPKSILDVGCGDQFVIKHVDLTGVDYVGIDSSQFAIDQLKAQSGQLNVFCEDFFEFDFNRTFDLVVCLDVLIHLDDPIDYRRFTERLKRFAVKSILVSGYTQATPEITKSKVIHFHESLMQTFAGYECEKLAEYRDTTLLLVNLQKHRDRKHTIWTYWETMKNHTRPKYLDLCEETWHHQCGDDFEIVRVSPENIQQYVPDIIPEWHGIQCLAHKADYLRAVLVHRYGGLWLDSDMIALSNLSPVMDRLHESGSDFIGCGRPGNRPSNGFFGGKAGSILLGKYIESMDALIQSRNNNLRFKWTELGYNLLWPLTKNYSYFQYDFRICIPIHPSRFRAYFDHRSLDELSAADCDIRQDTLVAYLYNAMFPVWFKQLPIDSVLRSSMVISQIIRRGLSIANWQEYNNNEHLFDQMKALGHRNNIPSMLRRAGLNHHVCEIGVRAGQNLDQIVQGSKPSEFVGIDSWDSGEISSQNDVGFSQVKQDQLESQVRNKFAKYGERGRIIRGYSFEVCSQFPDGYFDYIYIDADHSYEAVKRDLEDWYPKVRTGGILAGHDYIAKDSKHVKYGVIEAVDEFVRNHNVRFFATTPENYSSWLMLKQGMPRTPSFCYWSIGFGSVDHHAMLCSLVQSARSVGVEEDFHIWTDHGITIPGSEIHEIDRPCNPSLRNMFKVEVLKNLNKYEYDYYVFLDPDNYFTRKPSDESIHTLLQLADPLHLSVESKINDEAFSNAQTQSWQWRGITLQDIVDIWAERGMEEKSVYNLNGGFFVIKRDEWKKVYDACWEGFHAVKNKKGIEQIADELAFAYAMTKLTNPDGHQIKDKHVNDVWAVDRGNYRNKLPDGKPFPFWTNWNGQKFMVDPAIVRAMKSKPQLIEYGKANSIETSCRS
;
A
#
# COMPACT_ATOMS: atom_id res chain seq x y z
N MET A 1 -32.42 -18.18 11.30
CA MET A 1 -31.97 -19.38 12.06
C MET A 1 -31.34 -20.26 11.01
N ILE A 2 -30.02 -20.34 10.98
CA ILE A 2 -29.30 -20.97 9.86
C ILE A 2 -29.73 -22.43 9.73
N LEU A 3 -30.21 -22.80 8.54
CA LEU A 3 -30.61 -24.18 8.23
C LEU A 3 -29.39 -25.08 8.31
N ASN A 4 -29.44 -26.08 9.21
CA ASN A 4 -28.41 -27.10 9.29
C ASN A 4 -28.78 -28.25 8.35
N TRP A 5 -28.20 -28.24 7.14
CA TRP A 5 -28.48 -29.22 6.11
C TRP A 5 -28.04 -30.64 6.48
N ASP A 6 -26.96 -30.80 7.25
CA ASP A 6 -26.55 -32.13 7.77
C ASP A 6 -27.67 -32.78 8.58
N LYS A 7 -28.25 -32.05 9.55
CA LYS A 7 -29.37 -32.57 10.35
C LYS A 7 -30.60 -32.88 9.49
N ILE A 8 -30.85 -32.10 8.43
CA ILE A 8 -31.98 -32.33 7.52
C ILE A 8 -31.75 -33.60 6.70
N TYR A 9 -30.56 -33.79 6.14
CA TYR A 9 -30.25 -34.99 5.37
C TYR A 9 -30.15 -36.24 6.24
N GLU A 10 -29.57 -36.14 7.43
CA GLU A 10 -29.53 -37.23 8.42
C GLU A 10 -30.94 -37.68 8.80
N SER A 11 -31.81 -36.75 9.18
CA SER A 11 -33.19 -37.06 9.61
C SER A 11 -34.06 -37.63 8.51
N ARG A 12 -33.71 -37.42 7.24
CA ARG A 12 -34.50 -37.85 6.08
C ARG A 12 -33.84 -38.96 5.26
N GLY A 13 -32.63 -39.41 5.62
CA GLY A 13 -31.91 -40.48 4.94
C GLY A 13 -31.54 -40.14 3.49
N MET A 14 -30.80 -39.04 3.28
CA MET A 14 -30.36 -38.60 1.93
C MET A 14 -31.51 -38.21 0.99
N TYR A 15 -32.51 -37.53 1.54
CA TYR A 15 -33.66 -37.02 0.79
C TYR A 15 -33.66 -35.48 0.79
N SER A 16 -33.23 -34.90 -0.35
CA SER A 16 -33.18 -33.44 -0.58
C SER A 16 -34.54 -32.75 -0.54
N GLY A 17 -35.64 -33.51 -0.52
CA GLY A 17 -37.00 -33.00 -0.35
C GLY A 17 -37.90 -33.21 -1.56
N HIS A 18 -39.18 -32.86 -1.41
CA HIS A 18 -40.20 -33.05 -2.45
C HIS A 18 -39.96 -32.21 -3.73
N GLY A 19 -39.20 -31.11 -3.64
CA GLY A 19 -38.86 -30.27 -4.80
C GLY A 19 -37.92 -30.96 -5.80
N SER A 20 -37.16 -31.95 -5.36
CA SER A 20 -36.18 -32.68 -6.17
C SER A 20 -36.65 -34.09 -6.53
N ARG A 21 -37.97 -34.34 -6.52
CA ARG A 21 -38.58 -35.65 -6.78
C ARG A 21 -39.81 -35.57 -7.68
N GLY A 22 -40.24 -36.72 -8.21
CA GLY A 22 -41.48 -36.87 -8.95
C GLY A 22 -41.59 -35.95 -10.17
N ALA A 23 -42.75 -35.29 -10.34
CA ALA A 23 -42.99 -34.38 -11.45
C ALA A 23 -42.09 -33.13 -11.42
N CYS A 24 -41.66 -32.69 -10.24
CA CYS A 24 -40.74 -31.54 -10.11
C CYS A 24 -39.34 -31.91 -10.64
N ALA A 25 -38.84 -33.10 -10.31
CA ALA A 25 -37.56 -33.59 -10.83
C ALA A 25 -37.55 -33.64 -12.36
N LYS A 26 -38.62 -34.14 -12.99
CA LYS A 26 -38.73 -34.18 -14.46
C LYS A 26 -38.60 -32.80 -15.09
N LYS A 27 -39.25 -31.78 -14.52
CA LYS A 27 -39.14 -30.39 -15.01
C LYS A 27 -37.72 -29.86 -14.92
N LYS A 28 -37.01 -30.14 -13.81
CA LYS A 28 -35.61 -29.74 -13.63
C LYS A 28 -34.68 -30.46 -14.60
N VAL A 29 -34.85 -31.77 -14.79
CA VAL A 29 -34.08 -32.56 -15.77
C VAL A 29 -34.23 -31.97 -17.17
N THR A 30 -35.46 -31.76 -17.64
CA THR A 30 -35.72 -31.16 -18.95
C THR A 30 -35.11 -29.76 -19.07
N ALA A 31 -35.13 -28.95 -18.01
CA ALA A 31 -34.52 -27.63 -18.01
C ALA A 31 -32.98 -27.70 -18.12
N ILE A 32 -32.34 -28.64 -17.42
CA ILE A 32 -30.89 -28.87 -17.50
C ILE A 32 -30.51 -29.38 -18.90
N GLU A 33 -31.24 -30.37 -19.43
CA GLU A 33 -31.03 -30.89 -20.79
C GLU A 33 -31.18 -29.80 -21.85
N HIS A 34 -32.17 -28.91 -21.69
CA HIS A 34 -32.36 -27.76 -22.57
C HIS A 34 -31.17 -26.77 -22.47
N ALA A 35 -30.71 -26.46 -21.26
CA ALA A 35 -29.53 -25.63 -21.05
C ALA A 35 -28.26 -26.24 -21.67
N ILE A 36 -28.09 -27.56 -21.56
CA ILE A 36 -26.96 -28.30 -22.19
C ILE A 36 -27.07 -28.25 -23.71
N ALA A 37 -28.27 -28.49 -24.27
CA ALA A 37 -28.49 -28.50 -25.72
C ALA A 37 -28.17 -27.14 -26.36
N ILE A 38 -28.53 -26.05 -25.70
CA ILE A 38 -28.27 -24.68 -26.19
C ILE A 38 -26.80 -24.30 -26.03
N ASN A 39 -26.20 -24.55 -24.86
CA ASN A 39 -24.89 -23.99 -24.52
C ASN A 39 -23.71 -24.91 -24.87
N GLN A 40 -23.98 -26.20 -25.09
CA GLN A 40 -22.97 -27.25 -25.28
C GLN A 40 -21.79 -27.10 -24.29
N PRO A 41 -22.06 -27.13 -22.97
CA PRO A 41 -21.04 -26.89 -21.95
C PRO A 41 -20.03 -28.04 -21.95
N LYS A 42 -18.73 -27.71 -21.89
CA LYS A 42 -17.67 -28.68 -21.59
C LYS A 42 -17.52 -28.91 -20.09
N SER A 43 -17.99 -27.97 -19.28
CA SER A 43 -17.90 -28.01 -17.82
C SER A 43 -19.18 -27.51 -17.16
N ILE A 44 -19.58 -28.20 -16.07
CA ILE A 44 -20.76 -27.83 -15.26
C ILE A 44 -20.37 -27.74 -13.79
N LEU A 45 -20.81 -26.67 -13.13
CA LEU A 45 -20.80 -26.56 -11.66
C LEU A 45 -22.24 -26.63 -11.14
N ASP A 46 -22.50 -27.55 -10.22
CA ASP A 46 -23.80 -27.74 -9.57
C ASP A 46 -23.72 -27.33 -8.10
N VAL A 47 -24.28 -26.15 -7.81
CA VAL A 47 -24.24 -25.48 -6.51
C VAL A 47 -25.45 -25.88 -5.68
N GLY A 48 -25.20 -26.49 -4.51
CA GLY A 48 -26.21 -27.19 -3.73
C GLY A 48 -26.60 -28.50 -4.38
N CYS A 49 -25.61 -29.28 -4.82
CA CYS A 49 -25.84 -30.53 -5.57
C CYS A 49 -26.61 -31.59 -4.77
N GLY A 50 -26.61 -31.47 -3.44
CA GLY A 50 -27.39 -32.30 -2.53
C GLY A 50 -27.13 -33.79 -2.70
N ASP A 51 -28.21 -34.54 -2.90
CA ASP A 51 -28.18 -35.99 -3.14
C ASP A 51 -28.06 -36.39 -4.62
N GLN A 52 -27.78 -35.41 -5.50
CA GLN A 52 -27.66 -35.59 -6.96
C GLN A 52 -28.87 -36.25 -7.64
N PHE A 53 -30.03 -36.28 -7.00
CA PHE A 53 -31.16 -37.03 -7.54
C PHE A 53 -31.64 -36.49 -8.89
N VAL A 54 -31.56 -35.18 -9.12
CA VAL A 54 -31.95 -34.58 -10.39
C VAL A 54 -30.87 -34.82 -11.44
N ILE A 55 -29.61 -34.49 -11.12
CA ILE A 55 -28.52 -34.51 -12.09
C ILE A 55 -28.17 -35.91 -12.59
N LYS A 56 -28.36 -36.96 -11.78
CA LYS A 56 -28.14 -38.37 -12.20
C LYS A 56 -29.02 -38.83 -13.36
N HIS A 57 -30.08 -38.09 -13.68
CA HIS A 57 -30.99 -38.36 -14.79
C HIS A 57 -30.66 -37.56 -16.05
N VAL A 58 -29.60 -36.74 -16.02
CA VAL A 58 -29.13 -35.93 -17.15
C VAL A 58 -27.94 -36.65 -17.79
N ASP A 59 -27.88 -36.69 -19.12
CA ASP A 59 -26.70 -37.16 -19.84
C ASP A 59 -25.56 -36.14 -19.72
N LEU A 60 -24.53 -36.50 -18.95
CA LEU A 60 -23.32 -35.71 -18.74
C LEU A 60 -22.11 -36.27 -19.50
N THR A 61 -22.33 -37.15 -20.49
CA THR A 61 -21.24 -37.76 -21.25
C THR A 61 -20.37 -36.69 -21.90
N GLY A 62 -19.08 -36.67 -21.56
CA GLY A 62 -18.11 -35.70 -22.08
C GLY A 62 -18.14 -34.33 -21.40
N VAL A 63 -18.93 -34.17 -20.34
CA VAL A 63 -18.99 -32.95 -19.52
C VAL A 63 -18.18 -33.13 -18.25
N ASP A 64 -17.28 -32.19 -17.96
CA ASP A 64 -16.56 -32.13 -16.70
C ASP A 64 -17.45 -31.51 -15.60
N TYR A 65 -18.14 -32.39 -14.87
CA TYR A 65 -19.08 -32.04 -13.82
C TYR A 65 -18.40 -31.92 -12.45
N VAL A 66 -18.75 -30.85 -11.73
CA VAL A 66 -18.36 -30.61 -10.34
C VAL A 66 -19.59 -30.27 -9.51
N GLY A 67 -19.79 -30.95 -8.38
CA GLY A 67 -20.85 -30.65 -7.42
C GLY A 67 -20.29 -30.07 -6.12
N ILE A 68 -20.99 -29.10 -5.54
CA ILE A 68 -20.67 -28.54 -4.22
C ILE A 68 -21.93 -28.49 -3.36
N ASP A 69 -21.82 -28.90 -2.10
CA ASP A 69 -22.88 -28.80 -1.11
C ASP A 69 -22.28 -28.50 0.27
N SER A 70 -23.01 -27.79 1.13
CA SER A 70 -22.56 -27.47 2.49
C SER A 70 -22.82 -28.59 3.49
N SER A 71 -23.55 -29.65 3.10
CA SER A 71 -23.80 -30.81 3.94
C SER A 71 -22.70 -31.87 3.78
N GLN A 72 -21.90 -32.04 4.84
CA GLN A 72 -20.94 -33.13 4.94
C GLN A 72 -21.62 -34.50 4.83
N PHE A 73 -22.79 -34.67 5.44
CA PHE A 73 -23.53 -35.92 5.36
C PHE A 73 -23.93 -36.28 3.93
N ALA A 74 -24.43 -35.32 3.14
CA ALA A 74 -24.81 -35.57 1.75
C ALA A 74 -23.60 -35.99 0.90
N ILE A 75 -22.47 -35.28 1.07
CA ILE A 75 -21.24 -35.53 0.32
C ILE A 75 -20.59 -36.87 0.69
N ASP A 76 -20.57 -37.23 1.98
CA ASP A 76 -20.03 -38.50 2.44
C ASP A 76 -20.83 -39.68 1.87
N GLN A 77 -22.16 -39.56 1.83
CA GLN A 77 -23.02 -40.59 1.24
C GLN A 77 -22.81 -40.71 -0.27
N LEU A 78 -22.65 -39.60 -1.00
CA LEU A 78 -22.34 -39.64 -2.43
C LEU A 78 -21.00 -40.31 -2.71
N LYS A 79 -19.96 -39.97 -1.94
CA LYS A 79 -18.63 -40.60 -2.04
C LYS A 79 -18.66 -42.08 -1.69
N ALA A 80 -19.51 -42.50 -0.76
CA ALA A 80 -19.71 -43.90 -0.41
C ALA A 80 -20.45 -44.70 -1.50
N GLN A 81 -21.36 -44.06 -2.25
CA GLN A 81 -22.12 -44.70 -3.33
C GLN A 81 -21.35 -44.81 -4.64
N SER A 82 -20.36 -43.94 -4.87
CA SER A 82 -19.53 -43.96 -6.07
C SER A 82 -18.15 -43.37 -5.80
N GLY A 83 -17.10 -44.19 -5.93
CA GLY A 83 -15.72 -43.83 -5.57
C GLY A 83 -15.03 -42.80 -6.49
N GLN A 84 -15.73 -42.24 -7.48
CA GLN A 84 -15.19 -41.26 -8.44
C GLN A 84 -16.21 -40.14 -8.74
N LEU A 85 -16.61 -39.38 -7.72
CA LEU A 85 -17.41 -38.16 -7.93
C LEU A 85 -16.58 -36.92 -7.56
N ASN A 86 -16.48 -35.96 -8.49
CA ASN A 86 -15.94 -34.61 -8.25
C ASN A 86 -16.96 -33.79 -7.43
N VAL A 87 -17.12 -34.16 -6.17
CA VAL A 87 -18.04 -33.50 -5.23
C VAL A 87 -17.31 -33.00 -3.98
N PHE A 88 -17.63 -31.77 -3.58
CA PHE A 88 -16.97 -31.05 -2.50
C PHE A 88 -17.95 -30.69 -1.38
N CYS A 89 -17.58 -30.99 -0.13
CA CYS A 89 -18.30 -30.51 1.05
C CYS A 89 -17.71 -29.18 1.47
N GLU A 90 -18.28 -28.09 0.98
CA GLU A 90 -17.69 -26.77 1.09
C GLU A 90 -18.79 -25.71 1.12
N ASP A 91 -18.56 -24.62 1.84
CA ASP A 91 -19.45 -23.47 1.79
C ASP A 91 -19.24 -22.73 0.47
N PHE A 92 -20.30 -22.60 -0.32
CA PHE A 92 -20.23 -21.87 -1.58
C PHE A 92 -19.86 -20.41 -1.39
N PHE A 93 -20.02 -19.78 -0.21
CA PHE A 93 -19.51 -18.42 0.01
C PHE A 93 -17.98 -18.34 0.07
N GLU A 94 -17.34 -19.35 0.65
CA GLU A 94 -15.91 -19.35 0.98
C GLU A 94 -15.04 -20.09 -0.05
N PHE A 95 -15.61 -21.08 -0.73
CA PHE A 95 -14.84 -21.99 -1.58
C PHE A 95 -14.56 -21.46 -2.99
N ASP A 96 -13.34 -21.03 -3.29
CA ASP A 96 -13.01 -20.51 -4.63
C ASP A 96 -12.49 -21.62 -5.57
N PHE A 97 -13.09 -21.73 -6.75
CA PHE A 97 -12.59 -22.60 -7.81
C PHE A 97 -11.50 -21.82 -8.58
N ASN A 98 -10.31 -22.41 -8.78
CA ASN A 98 -9.28 -21.81 -9.67
C ASN A 98 -9.65 -21.94 -11.17
N ARG A 99 -10.94 -21.94 -11.49
CA ARG A 99 -11.50 -22.06 -12.84
C ARG A 99 -12.94 -21.57 -12.85
N THR A 100 -13.44 -21.28 -14.05
CA THR A 100 -14.84 -21.04 -14.34
C THR A 100 -15.47 -22.25 -15.05
N PHE A 101 -16.78 -22.23 -15.23
CA PHE A 101 -17.58 -23.31 -15.78
C PHE A 101 -18.49 -22.79 -16.88
N ASP A 102 -18.67 -23.56 -17.95
CA ASP A 102 -19.53 -23.14 -19.07
C ASP A 102 -20.97 -22.92 -18.62
N LEU A 103 -21.49 -23.81 -17.76
CA LEU A 103 -22.83 -23.73 -17.18
C LEU A 103 -22.76 -23.90 -15.66
N VAL A 104 -23.38 -22.98 -14.92
CA VAL A 104 -23.61 -23.12 -13.47
C VAL A 104 -25.08 -23.46 -13.23
N VAL A 105 -25.34 -24.49 -12.44
CA VAL A 105 -26.67 -24.94 -12.03
C VAL A 105 -26.84 -24.63 -10.53
N CYS A 106 -27.92 -23.97 -10.14
CA CYS A 106 -28.21 -23.63 -8.75
C CYS A 106 -29.72 -23.76 -8.50
N LEU A 107 -30.15 -24.91 -7.99
CA LEU A 107 -31.57 -25.24 -7.87
C LEU A 107 -31.98 -25.39 -6.41
N ASP A 108 -33.02 -24.66 -6.01
CA ASP A 108 -33.63 -24.65 -4.68
C ASP A 108 -32.68 -24.20 -3.56
N VAL A 109 -31.58 -23.50 -3.88
CA VAL A 109 -30.64 -23.00 -2.86
C VAL A 109 -31.00 -21.58 -2.44
N LEU A 110 -31.20 -20.68 -3.40
CA LEU A 110 -31.40 -19.25 -3.14
C LEU A 110 -32.59 -18.95 -2.23
N ILE A 111 -33.64 -19.78 -2.31
CA ILE A 111 -34.86 -19.64 -1.51
C ILE A 111 -34.63 -19.91 -0.01
N HIS A 112 -33.49 -20.50 0.36
CA HIS A 112 -33.15 -20.85 1.74
C HIS A 112 -32.20 -19.85 2.41
N LEU A 113 -31.75 -18.81 1.69
CA LEU A 113 -30.91 -17.75 2.24
C LEU A 113 -31.80 -16.77 3.02
N ASP A 114 -31.60 -16.64 4.34
CA ASP A 114 -32.44 -15.82 5.20
C ASP A 114 -32.05 -14.33 5.23
N ASP A 115 -30.85 -14.01 4.72
CA ASP A 115 -30.31 -12.66 4.65
C ASP A 115 -30.25 -12.13 3.19
N PRO A 116 -30.73 -10.90 2.91
CA PRO A 116 -30.74 -10.31 1.56
C PRO A 116 -29.34 -9.93 1.04
N ILE A 117 -28.38 -9.64 1.91
CA ILE A 117 -26.97 -9.40 1.55
C ILE A 117 -26.34 -10.70 1.09
N ASP A 118 -26.54 -11.79 1.84
CA ASP A 118 -26.04 -13.11 1.48
C ASP A 118 -26.68 -13.61 0.17
N TYR A 119 -27.99 -13.38 -0.02
CA TYR A 119 -28.66 -13.65 -1.30
C TYR A 119 -27.95 -12.97 -2.48
N ARG A 120 -27.63 -11.67 -2.37
CA ARG A 120 -26.94 -10.92 -3.42
C ARG A 120 -25.49 -11.39 -3.63
N ARG A 121 -24.74 -11.64 -2.54
CA ARG A 121 -23.38 -12.18 -2.62
C ARG A 121 -23.36 -13.54 -3.32
N PHE A 122 -24.35 -14.39 -3.03
CA PHE A 122 -24.48 -15.72 -3.62
C PHE A 122 -24.74 -15.62 -5.12
N THR A 123 -25.67 -14.77 -5.55
CA THR A 123 -26.00 -14.61 -6.98
C THR A 123 -24.87 -13.99 -7.78
N GLU A 124 -24.10 -13.05 -7.21
CA GLU A 124 -22.87 -12.53 -7.83
C GLU A 124 -21.79 -13.62 -7.98
N ARG A 125 -21.64 -14.52 -7.00
CA ARG A 125 -20.74 -15.66 -7.15
C ARG A 125 -21.19 -16.62 -8.26
N LEU A 126 -22.49 -16.87 -8.41
CA LEU A 126 -23.00 -17.67 -9.54
C LEU A 126 -22.58 -17.05 -10.88
N LYS A 127 -22.70 -15.72 -11.03
CA LYS A 127 -22.25 -14.97 -12.23
C LYS A 127 -20.75 -15.08 -12.45
N ARG A 128 -19.95 -15.00 -11.38
CA ARG A 128 -18.49 -15.13 -11.44
C ARG A 128 -18.03 -16.48 -11.97
N PHE A 129 -18.64 -17.58 -11.51
CA PHE A 129 -18.20 -18.93 -11.92
C PHE A 129 -18.78 -19.39 -13.25
N ALA A 130 -19.87 -18.80 -13.73
CA ALA A 130 -20.45 -19.12 -15.02
C ALA A 130 -19.77 -18.36 -16.17
N VAL A 131 -19.52 -19.04 -17.30
CA VAL A 131 -19.00 -18.46 -18.53
C VAL A 131 -20.10 -18.17 -19.53
N LYS A 132 -20.92 -19.18 -19.85
CA LYS A 132 -21.96 -19.05 -20.89
C LYS A 132 -23.33 -18.80 -20.30
N SER A 133 -23.71 -19.56 -19.28
CA SER A 133 -25.06 -19.47 -18.72
C SER A 133 -25.17 -19.94 -17.29
N ILE A 134 -26.26 -19.51 -16.64
CA ILE A 134 -26.68 -19.96 -15.32
C ILE A 134 -28.09 -20.55 -15.44
N LEU A 135 -28.31 -21.74 -14.93
CA LEU A 135 -29.64 -22.29 -14.71
C LEU A 135 -29.97 -22.21 -13.22
N VAL A 136 -30.96 -21.39 -12.85
CA VAL A 136 -31.27 -21.07 -11.47
C VAL A 136 -32.77 -21.25 -11.17
N SER A 137 -33.12 -21.63 -9.94
CA SER A 137 -34.49 -21.58 -9.46
C SER A 137 -34.71 -20.58 -8.32
N GLY A 138 -35.92 -20.02 -8.28
CA GLY A 138 -36.28 -18.96 -7.33
C GLY A 138 -37.65 -18.38 -7.63
N TYR A 139 -38.05 -17.35 -6.90
CA TYR A 139 -39.37 -16.76 -7.02
C TYR A 139 -39.37 -15.54 -7.94
N THR A 140 -40.45 -15.33 -8.69
CA THR A 140 -40.65 -14.12 -9.53
C THR A 140 -41.52 -13.07 -8.86
N GLN A 141 -42.25 -13.45 -7.79
CA GLN A 141 -43.09 -12.58 -6.97
C GLN A 141 -43.22 -13.15 -5.54
N ALA A 142 -43.46 -12.28 -4.55
CA ALA A 142 -43.71 -12.69 -3.18
C ALA A 142 -45.16 -13.20 -2.99
N THR A 143 -45.36 -14.20 -2.13
CA THR A 143 -46.71 -14.64 -1.69
C THR A 143 -46.87 -14.57 -0.17
N PRO A 144 -48.13 -14.49 0.33
CA PRO A 144 -48.40 -14.55 1.77
C PRO A 144 -47.96 -15.85 2.45
N GLU A 145 -47.87 -16.98 1.73
CA GLU A 145 -47.34 -18.22 2.31
C GLU A 145 -45.83 -18.16 2.51
N ILE A 146 -45.08 -17.58 1.55
CA ILE A 146 -43.62 -17.47 1.63
C ILE A 146 -43.22 -16.58 2.80
N THR A 147 -43.87 -15.42 2.94
CA THR A 147 -43.61 -14.47 4.04
C THR A 147 -43.89 -15.04 5.43
N LYS A 148 -44.64 -16.14 5.54
CA LYS A 148 -44.90 -16.86 6.80
C LYS A 148 -43.99 -18.08 7.02
N SER A 149 -43.19 -18.46 6.03
CA SER A 149 -42.27 -19.59 6.13
C SER A 149 -41.07 -19.25 7.02
N LYS A 150 -40.58 -20.23 7.79
CA LYS A 150 -39.35 -20.09 8.60
C LYS A 150 -38.08 -20.52 7.87
N VAL A 151 -38.23 -21.10 6.68
CA VAL A 151 -37.14 -21.76 5.93
C VAL A 151 -37.11 -21.37 4.46
N ILE A 152 -38.06 -20.55 4.01
CA ILE A 152 -38.16 -20.07 2.63
C ILE A 152 -38.25 -18.56 2.70
N HIS A 153 -37.45 -17.88 1.89
CA HIS A 153 -37.29 -16.44 1.89
C HIS A 153 -37.51 -15.90 0.48
N PHE A 154 -38.15 -14.73 0.40
CA PHE A 154 -38.27 -13.94 -0.82
C PHE A 154 -37.59 -12.60 -0.57
N HIS A 155 -36.54 -12.30 -1.33
CA HIS A 155 -35.82 -11.03 -1.23
C HIS A 155 -36.15 -10.12 -2.42
N GLU A 156 -36.02 -10.65 -3.64
CA GLU A 156 -36.36 -9.96 -4.87
C GLU A 156 -36.73 -10.95 -5.98
N SER A 157 -37.34 -10.47 -7.06
CA SER A 157 -37.69 -11.32 -8.21
C SER A 157 -36.43 -11.83 -8.90
N LEU A 158 -36.41 -13.08 -9.37
CA LEU A 158 -35.33 -13.57 -10.22
C LEU A 158 -35.08 -12.69 -11.45
N MET A 159 -36.14 -12.11 -12.04
CA MET A 159 -36.03 -11.19 -13.18
C MET A 159 -35.33 -9.87 -12.79
N GLN A 160 -35.41 -9.47 -11.52
CA GLN A 160 -34.67 -8.32 -10.99
C GLN A 160 -33.23 -8.69 -10.64
N THR A 161 -33.02 -9.88 -10.06
CA THR A 161 -31.68 -10.41 -9.72
C THR A 161 -30.76 -10.50 -10.94
N PHE A 162 -31.32 -10.91 -12.08
CA PHE A 162 -30.62 -11.05 -13.35
C PHE A 162 -31.09 -10.01 -14.39
N ALA A 163 -31.51 -8.84 -13.93
CA ALA A 163 -31.72 -7.71 -14.81
C ALA A 163 -30.43 -7.46 -15.64
N GLY A 164 -30.60 -7.04 -16.90
CA GLY A 164 -29.49 -6.80 -17.83
C GLY A 164 -29.06 -8.02 -18.65
N TYR A 165 -29.41 -9.23 -18.21
CA TYR A 165 -29.12 -10.47 -18.94
C TYR A 165 -30.32 -10.97 -19.74
N GLU A 166 -30.05 -11.63 -20.88
CA GLU A 166 -31.10 -12.33 -21.61
C GLU A 166 -31.53 -13.56 -20.79
N CYS A 167 -32.78 -13.54 -20.32
CA CYS A 167 -33.32 -14.56 -19.45
C CYS A 167 -34.48 -15.31 -20.14
N GLU A 168 -34.43 -16.63 -20.10
CA GLU A 168 -35.48 -17.51 -20.61
C GLU A 168 -36.13 -18.29 -19.46
N LYS A 169 -37.45 -18.15 -19.33
CA LYS A 169 -38.24 -18.92 -18.36
C LYS A 169 -38.53 -20.31 -18.94
N LEU A 170 -37.92 -21.34 -18.37
CA LEU A 170 -38.04 -22.72 -18.87
C LEU A 170 -39.24 -23.47 -18.30
N ALA A 171 -39.51 -23.31 -16.99
CA ALA A 171 -40.60 -24.01 -16.32
C ALA A 171 -40.94 -23.37 -14.96
N GLU A 172 -42.06 -23.80 -14.37
CA GLU A 172 -42.44 -23.47 -13.00
C GLU A 172 -42.79 -24.73 -12.20
N TYR A 173 -42.45 -24.73 -10.92
CA TYR A 173 -42.88 -25.73 -9.96
C TYR A 173 -42.95 -25.13 -8.55
N ARG A 174 -43.98 -25.47 -7.79
CA ARG A 174 -44.14 -25.02 -6.38
C ARG A 174 -43.90 -23.52 -6.21
N ASP A 175 -44.48 -22.74 -7.12
CA ASP A 175 -44.38 -21.28 -7.19
C ASP A 175 -42.97 -20.71 -7.46
N THR A 176 -41.97 -21.58 -7.64
CA THR A 176 -40.64 -21.21 -8.16
C THR A 176 -40.61 -21.30 -9.68
N THR A 177 -39.77 -20.46 -10.28
CA THR A 177 -39.45 -20.40 -11.69
C THR A 177 -38.06 -20.99 -11.92
N LEU A 178 -37.91 -21.80 -12.97
CA LEU A 178 -36.62 -22.19 -13.54
C LEU A 178 -36.26 -21.18 -14.62
N LEU A 179 -35.18 -20.45 -14.39
CA LEU A 179 -34.70 -19.39 -15.26
C LEU A 179 -33.33 -19.76 -15.82
N LEU A 180 -33.20 -19.73 -17.15
CA LEU A 180 -31.93 -19.81 -17.84
C LEU A 180 -31.45 -18.40 -18.15
N VAL A 181 -30.26 -18.04 -17.65
CA VAL A 181 -29.64 -16.72 -17.81
C VAL A 181 -28.47 -16.85 -18.77
N ASN A 182 -28.48 -16.13 -19.89
CA ASN A 182 -27.41 -16.13 -20.89
C ASN A 182 -26.39 -15.02 -20.60
N LEU A 183 -25.14 -15.40 -20.35
CA LEU A 183 -24.00 -14.50 -20.09
C LEU A 183 -23.15 -14.26 -21.34
N GLN A 184 -23.12 -15.21 -22.27
CA GLN A 184 -22.20 -15.21 -23.40
C GLN A 184 -22.39 -14.01 -24.33
N LYS A 185 -23.65 -13.66 -24.66
CA LYS A 185 -23.94 -12.46 -25.47
C LYS A 185 -23.51 -11.15 -24.82
N HIS A 186 -23.41 -11.09 -23.50
CA HIS A 186 -22.96 -9.91 -22.76
C HIS A 186 -21.42 -9.84 -22.73
N ARG A 187 -20.75 -10.98 -22.54
CA ARG A 187 -19.28 -11.07 -22.47
C ARG A 187 -18.57 -11.00 -23.83
N ASP A 188 -19.25 -11.33 -24.93
CA ASP A 188 -18.69 -11.20 -26.28
C ASP A 188 -18.54 -9.73 -26.74
N ARG A 189 -19.08 -8.75 -25.99
CA ARG A 189 -18.85 -7.32 -26.21
C ARG A 189 -17.99 -6.76 -25.07
N LYS A 190 -16.68 -6.67 -25.26
CA LYS A 190 -15.86 -5.85 -24.36
C LYS A 190 -16.30 -4.39 -24.50
N HIS A 191 -16.73 -3.79 -23.39
CA HIS A 191 -16.88 -2.35 -23.32
C HIS A 191 -15.51 -1.70 -23.22
N THR A 192 -15.40 -0.40 -23.51
CA THR A 192 -14.11 0.29 -23.41
C THR A 192 -14.08 1.15 -22.16
N ILE A 193 -12.99 1.07 -21.39
CA ILE A 193 -12.60 2.08 -20.42
C ILE A 193 -11.62 3.02 -21.11
N TRP A 194 -12.05 4.26 -21.28
CA TRP A 194 -11.24 5.33 -21.83
C TRP A 194 -10.57 6.12 -20.72
N THR A 195 -9.29 6.44 -20.92
CA THR A 195 -8.56 7.42 -20.11
C THR A 195 -7.63 8.25 -20.98
N TYR A 196 -7.13 9.37 -20.45
CA TYR A 196 -6.13 10.20 -21.10
C TYR A 196 -4.98 10.52 -20.17
N TRP A 197 -3.76 10.42 -20.68
CA TRP A 197 -2.58 10.94 -20.00
C TRP A 197 -1.63 11.63 -20.97
N GLU A 198 -1.17 12.81 -20.57
CA GLU A 198 -0.10 13.56 -21.22
C GLU A 198 0.90 13.97 -20.15
N THR A 199 2.19 13.73 -20.42
CA THR A 199 3.25 14.15 -19.49
C THR A 199 3.76 15.52 -19.92
N MET A 200 3.74 16.50 -19.00
CA MET A 200 4.32 17.81 -19.28
C MET A 200 5.80 17.69 -19.63
N LYS A 201 6.28 18.56 -20.52
CA LYS A 201 7.68 18.59 -20.94
C LYS A 201 8.60 18.69 -19.71
N ASN A 202 9.62 17.83 -19.64
CA ASN A 202 10.57 17.69 -18.52
C ASN A 202 10.01 17.10 -17.21
N HIS A 203 8.78 16.57 -17.20
CA HIS A 203 8.25 15.81 -16.08
C HIS A 203 8.23 14.30 -16.40
N THR A 204 8.11 13.49 -15.35
CA THR A 204 7.83 12.06 -15.46
C THR A 204 6.41 11.77 -14.98
N ARG A 205 5.76 10.75 -15.56
CA ARG A 205 4.49 10.26 -15.03
C ARG A 205 4.70 9.69 -13.62
N PRO A 206 3.91 10.12 -12.61
CA PRO A 206 3.95 9.53 -11.28
C PRO A 206 3.68 8.02 -11.32
N LYS A 207 4.55 7.22 -10.70
CA LYS A 207 4.50 5.75 -10.79
C LYS A 207 3.28 5.13 -10.11
N TYR A 208 2.70 5.78 -9.11
CA TYR A 208 1.46 5.29 -8.50
C TYR A 208 0.25 5.33 -9.46
N LEU A 209 0.30 6.12 -10.55
CA LEU A 209 -0.74 6.08 -11.58
C LEU A 209 -0.68 4.80 -12.42
N ASP A 210 0.47 4.14 -12.46
CA ASP A 210 0.58 2.81 -13.06
C ASP A 210 -0.16 1.79 -12.18
N LEU A 211 -0.12 1.95 -10.85
CA LEU A 211 -0.91 1.13 -9.91
C LEU A 211 -2.42 1.40 -10.01
N CYS A 212 -2.83 2.64 -10.24
CA CYS A 212 -4.23 2.97 -10.52
C CYS A 212 -4.72 2.19 -11.76
N GLU A 213 -3.98 2.26 -12.87
CA GLU A 213 -4.30 1.55 -14.10
C GLU A 213 -4.30 0.02 -13.92
N GLU A 214 -3.35 -0.51 -13.13
CA GLU A 214 -3.30 -1.93 -12.78
C GLU A 214 -4.55 -2.39 -12.02
N THR A 215 -5.13 -1.53 -11.15
CA THR A 215 -6.39 -1.87 -10.47
C THR A 215 -7.54 -2.04 -11.47
N TRP A 216 -7.53 -1.32 -12.58
CA TRP A 216 -8.53 -1.46 -13.62
C TRP A 216 -8.32 -2.76 -14.39
N HIS A 217 -7.09 -3.08 -14.76
CA HIS A 217 -6.77 -4.35 -15.43
C HIS A 217 -7.17 -5.55 -14.55
N HIS A 218 -6.84 -5.49 -13.26
CA HIS A 218 -7.20 -6.53 -12.30
C HIS A 218 -8.71 -6.68 -12.12
N GLN A 219 -9.44 -5.59 -11.94
CA GLN A 219 -10.87 -5.63 -11.62
C GLN A 219 -11.76 -5.80 -12.86
N CYS A 220 -11.33 -5.29 -14.02
CA CYS A 220 -12.18 -5.09 -15.20
C CYS A 220 -11.62 -5.73 -16.49
N GLY A 221 -10.40 -6.26 -16.51
CA GLY A 221 -9.72 -6.68 -17.76
C GLY A 221 -10.42 -7.79 -18.56
N ASP A 222 -11.26 -8.60 -17.88
CA ASP A 222 -12.06 -9.64 -18.54
C ASP A 222 -13.22 -9.04 -19.35
N ASP A 223 -13.87 -7.99 -18.84
CA ASP A 223 -15.08 -7.40 -19.41
C ASP A 223 -14.82 -6.10 -20.21
N PHE A 224 -13.68 -5.45 -19.98
CA PHE A 224 -13.33 -4.18 -20.60
C PHE A 224 -12.02 -4.25 -21.38
N GLU A 225 -11.98 -3.51 -22.49
CA GLU A 225 -10.75 -3.05 -23.11
C GLU A 225 -10.35 -1.72 -22.45
N ILE A 226 -9.13 -1.64 -21.90
CA ILE A 226 -8.63 -0.42 -21.27
C ILE A 226 -7.75 0.31 -22.27
N VAL A 227 -8.18 1.51 -22.67
CA VAL A 227 -7.52 2.31 -23.70
C VAL A 227 -7.05 3.63 -23.11
N ARG A 228 -5.72 3.77 -23.03
CA ARG A 228 -5.06 5.01 -22.67
C ARG A 228 -4.75 5.84 -23.90
N VAL A 229 -5.46 6.95 -24.05
CA VAL A 229 -5.19 7.96 -25.06
C VAL A 229 -4.07 8.89 -24.58
N SER A 230 -3.23 9.29 -25.51
CA SER A 230 -2.02 10.10 -25.30
C SER A 230 -1.78 10.96 -26.55
N PRO A 231 -0.96 12.01 -26.49
CA PRO A 231 -0.61 12.79 -27.68
C PRO A 231 -0.11 11.96 -28.85
N GLU A 232 0.54 10.82 -28.59
CA GLU A 232 1.15 9.94 -29.60
C GLU A 232 0.11 9.12 -30.38
N ASN A 233 -1.02 8.76 -29.76
CA ASN A 233 -2.02 7.87 -30.36
C ASN A 233 -3.41 8.52 -30.54
N ILE A 234 -3.60 9.77 -30.11
CA ILE A 234 -4.89 10.48 -30.18
C ILE A 234 -5.48 10.50 -31.59
N GLN A 235 -4.65 10.63 -32.63
CA GLN A 235 -5.10 10.65 -34.03
C GLN A 235 -5.73 9.33 -34.50
N GLN A 236 -5.44 8.21 -33.83
CA GLN A 236 -6.08 6.92 -34.10
C GLN A 236 -7.55 6.91 -33.67
N TYR A 237 -7.89 7.63 -32.60
CA TYR A 237 -9.21 7.60 -31.97
C TYR A 237 -10.05 8.85 -32.27
N VAL A 238 -9.39 10.00 -32.46
CA VAL A 238 -10.03 11.29 -32.75
C VAL A 238 -9.32 11.99 -33.93
N PRO A 239 -9.43 11.45 -35.16
CA PRO A 239 -8.75 12.02 -36.34
C PRO A 239 -9.28 13.40 -36.76
N ASP A 240 -10.50 13.74 -36.34
CA ASP A 240 -11.23 14.98 -36.61
C ASP A 240 -11.23 15.93 -35.40
N ILE A 241 -10.22 15.80 -34.52
CA ILE A 241 -10.08 16.70 -33.37
C ILE A 241 -9.96 18.16 -33.83
N ILE A 242 -10.68 19.07 -33.18
CA ILE A 242 -10.66 20.48 -33.55
C ILE A 242 -9.23 21.05 -33.43
N PRO A 243 -8.76 21.87 -34.39
CA PRO A 243 -7.38 22.38 -34.37
C PRO A 243 -7.03 23.13 -33.08
N GLU A 244 -7.96 23.91 -32.54
CA GLU A 244 -7.81 24.72 -31.33
C GLU A 244 -7.54 23.87 -30.08
N TRP A 245 -7.93 22.59 -30.05
CA TRP A 245 -7.70 21.70 -28.91
C TRP A 245 -6.20 21.59 -28.56
N HIS A 246 -5.32 21.60 -29.57
CA HIS A 246 -3.87 21.55 -29.37
C HIS A 246 -3.33 22.78 -28.61
N GLY A 247 -4.04 23.91 -28.66
CA GLY A 247 -3.69 25.15 -27.97
C GLY A 247 -4.21 25.26 -26.53
N ILE A 248 -4.99 24.28 -26.03
CA ILE A 248 -5.49 24.27 -24.65
C ILE A 248 -4.31 24.10 -23.68
N GLN A 249 -4.14 25.06 -22.77
CA GLN A 249 -2.95 25.13 -21.90
C GLN A 249 -3.00 24.14 -20.73
N CYS A 250 -4.19 23.84 -20.20
CA CYS A 250 -4.36 22.95 -19.06
C CYS A 250 -4.65 21.52 -19.52
N LEU A 251 -3.85 20.55 -19.06
CA LEU A 251 -4.02 19.13 -19.42
C LEU A 251 -5.37 18.56 -18.95
N ALA A 252 -5.89 19.01 -17.80
CA ALA A 252 -7.21 18.58 -17.32
C ALA A 252 -8.33 19.04 -18.27
N HIS A 253 -8.20 20.23 -18.87
CA HIS A 253 -9.17 20.73 -19.86
C HIS A 253 -9.09 19.99 -21.20
N LYS A 254 -7.89 19.55 -21.60
CA LYS A 254 -7.75 18.63 -22.73
C LYS A 254 -8.49 17.31 -22.48
N ALA A 255 -8.38 16.78 -21.26
CA ALA A 255 -9.07 15.57 -20.83
C ALA A 255 -10.60 15.76 -20.74
N ASP A 256 -11.09 16.91 -20.28
CA ASP A 256 -12.53 17.27 -20.27
C ASP A 256 -13.16 17.18 -21.67
N TYR A 257 -12.44 17.60 -22.70
CA TYR A 257 -12.89 17.49 -24.08
C TYR A 257 -12.89 16.02 -24.55
N LEU A 258 -11.75 15.34 -24.39
CA LEU A 258 -11.55 13.99 -24.91
C LEU A 258 -12.50 12.97 -24.30
N ARG A 259 -12.79 13.08 -23.01
CA ARG A 259 -13.71 12.15 -22.34
C ARG A 259 -15.10 12.15 -22.95
N ALA A 260 -15.62 13.32 -23.30
CA ALA A 260 -16.94 13.41 -23.93
C ALA A 260 -16.88 12.85 -25.36
N VAL A 261 -15.86 13.21 -26.13
CA VAL A 261 -15.70 12.79 -27.54
C VAL A 261 -15.54 11.28 -27.65
N LEU A 262 -14.67 10.66 -26.86
CA LEU A 262 -14.39 9.23 -26.92
C LEU A 262 -15.61 8.40 -26.53
N VAL A 263 -16.25 8.74 -25.40
CA VAL A 263 -17.45 8.03 -24.94
C VAL A 263 -18.64 8.28 -25.87
N HIS A 264 -18.81 9.49 -26.41
CA HIS A 264 -19.85 9.75 -27.42
C HIS A 264 -19.62 8.92 -28.68
N ARG A 265 -18.37 8.80 -29.15
CA ARG A 265 -18.06 8.13 -30.41
C ARG A 265 -18.16 6.62 -30.32
N TYR A 266 -17.58 6.04 -29.26
CA TYR A 266 -17.39 4.60 -29.14
C TYR A 266 -18.27 3.95 -28.07
N GLY A 267 -18.90 4.75 -27.21
CA GLY A 267 -19.52 4.27 -25.98
C GLY A 267 -18.49 3.83 -24.94
N GLY A 268 -18.98 3.21 -23.87
CA GLY A 268 -18.15 2.71 -22.78
C GLY A 268 -18.10 3.67 -21.59
N LEU A 269 -17.03 3.57 -20.80
CA LEU A 269 -16.78 4.33 -19.58
C LEU A 269 -15.59 5.26 -19.76
N TRP A 270 -15.63 6.40 -19.09
CA TRP A 270 -14.47 7.24 -18.83
C TRP A 270 -14.03 7.12 -17.38
N LEU A 271 -12.74 6.92 -17.16
CA LEU A 271 -12.08 7.04 -15.86
C LEU A 271 -10.92 8.05 -15.97
N ASP A 272 -10.85 9.02 -15.05
CA ASP A 272 -9.64 9.83 -14.91
C ASP A 272 -8.44 8.94 -14.52
N SER A 273 -7.25 9.32 -15.01
CA SER A 273 -6.00 8.56 -14.86
C SER A 273 -5.59 8.26 -13.41
N ASP A 274 -6.14 9.02 -12.46
CA ASP A 274 -5.86 8.96 -11.03
C ASP A 274 -7.04 8.38 -10.25
N MET A 275 -7.71 7.37 -10.80
CA MET A 275 -8.75 6.60 -10.09
C MET A 275 -8.29 5.20 -9.75
N ILE A 276 -8.67 4.70 -8.58
CA ILE A 276 -8.49 3.29 -8.20
C ILE A 276 -9.82 2.56 -8.40
N ALA A 277 -9.83 1.45 -9.15
CA ALA A 277 -10.99 0.56 -9.18
C ALA A 277 -10.96 -0.37 -7.97
N LEU A 278 -12.04 -0.38 -7.20
CA LEU A 278 -12.20 -1.23 -6.01
C LEU A 278 -13.00 -2.50 -6.32
N SER A 279 -13.74 -2.50 -7.42
CA SER A 279 -14.50 -3.65 -7.92
C SER A 279 -14.70 -3.54 -9.43
N ASN A 280 -15.23 -4.61 -10.03
CA ASN A 280 -15.56 -4.66 -11.45
C ASN A 280 -16.64 -3.61 -11.81
N LEU A 281 -16.47 -2.94 -12.96
CA LEU A 281 -17.31 -1.82 -13.40
C LEU A 281 -18.43 -2.21 -14.39
N SER A 282 -18.55 -3.48 -14.77
CA SER A 282 -19.63 -4.00 -15.62
C SER A 282 -21.03 -3.61 -15.11
N PRO A 283 -21.32 -3.62 -13.80
CA PRO A 283 -22.62 -3.19 -13.29
C PRO A 283 -23.04 -1.78 -13.70
N VAL A 284 -22.09 -0.87 -13.98
CA VAL A 284 -22.38 0.47 -14.48
C VAL A 284 -22.90 0.43 -15.91
N MET A 285 -22.32 -0.43 -16.75
CA MET A 285 -22.76 -0.62 -18.14
C MET A 285 -24.09 -1.38 -18.21
N ASP A 286 -24.25 -2.42 -17.39
CA ASP A 286 -25.52 -3.16 -17.24
C ASP A 286 -26.64 -2.18 -16.88
N ARG A 287 -26.37 -1.30 -15.89
CA ARG A 287 -27.34 -0.31 -15.45
C ARG A 287 -27.70 0.70 -16.54
N LEU A 288 -26.73 1.16 -17.33
CA LEU A 288 -26.95 2.04 -18.48
C LEU A 288 -27.83 1.39 -19.55
N HIS A 289 -27.65 0.10 -19.81
CA HIS A 289 -28.50 -0.64 -20.75
C HIS A 289 -29.92 -0.79 -20.20
N GLU A 290 -30.05 -1.24 -18.96
CA GLU A 290 -31.34 -1.51 -18.32
C GLU A 290 -32.18 -0.25 -18.08
N SER A 291 -31.55 0.89 -17.76
CA SER A 291 -32.28 2.14 -17.54
C SER A 291 -32.86 2.72 -18.84
N GLY A 292 -32.42 2.22 -20.00
CA GLY A 292 -32.74 2.80 -21.30
C GLY A 292 -32.07 4.14 -21.57
N SER A 293 -31.31 4.70 -20.63
CA SER A 293 -30.59 5.98 -20.77
C SER A 293 -29.46 5.86 -21.80
N ASP A 294 -29.03 6.99 -22.37
CA ASP A 294 -27.87 7.08 -23.24
C ASP A 294 -26.61 7.59 -22.53
N PHE A 295 -26.75 7.96 -21.25
CA PHE A 295 -25.70 8.42 -20.35
C PHE A 295 -25.94 7.88 -18.93
N ILE A 296 -24.84 7.63 -18.21
CA ILE A 296 -24.83 7.27 -16.80
C ILE A 296 -23.67 7.98 -16.09
N GLY A 297 -23.87 8.48 -14.88
CA GLY A 297 -22.80 9.19 -14.17
C GLY A 297 -22.85 9.04 -12.65
N CYS A 298 -21.74 9.31 -11.98
CA CYS A 298 -21.66 9.38 -10.52
C CYS A 298 -21.59 10.84 -10.09
N GLY A 299 -22.38 11.29 -9.11
CA GLY A 299 -22.32 12.71 -8.72
C GLY A 299 -23.23 13.13 -7.58
N ARG A 300 -23.27 14.46 -7.35
CA ARG A 300 -24.04 15.05 -6.26
C ARG A 300 -25.55 14.96 -6.56
N PRO A 301 -26.41 14.94 -5.52
CA PRO A 301 -27.86 15.00 -5.73
C PRO A 301 -28.29 16.18 -6.61
N GLY A 302 -29.38 16.01 -7.35
CA GLY A 302 -29.97 17.05 -8.20
C GLY A 302 -29.42 17.11 -9.62
N ASN A 303 -29.15 15.95 -10.23
CA ASN A 303 -28.67 15.79 -11.61
C ASN A 303 -27.33 16.51 -11.87
N ARG A 304 -26.37 16.36 -10.97
CA ARG A 304 -25.04 16.98 -11.03
C ARG A 304 -23.97 15.90 -11.10
N PRO A 305 -23.82 15.22 -12.26
CA PRO A 305 -22.83 14.18 -12.42
C PRO A 305 -21.43 14.81 -12.38
N SER A 306 -20.48 14.07 -11.82
CA SER A 306 -19.06 14.31 -12.04
C SER A 306 -18.76 14.08 -13.51
N ASN A 307 -17.78 14.80 -14.03
CA ASN A 307 -17.30 14.57 -15.37
C ASN A 307 -16.05 13.69 -15.41
N GLY A 308 -15.51 13.17 -14.29
CA GLY A 308 -14.35 12.27 -14.34
C GLY A 308 -14.65 10.79 -14.20
N PHE A 309 -15.90 10.43 -13.88
CA PHE A 309 -16.37 9.05 -13.95
C PHE A 309 -17.81 9.01 -14.47
N PHE A 310 -17.97 8.58 -15.73
CA PHE A 310 -19.27 8.44 -16.37
C PHE A 310 -19.21 7.42 -17.51
N GLY A 311 -20.37 6.98 -17.96
CA GLY A 311 -20.55 6.11 -19.11
C GLY A 311 -21.56 6.65 -20.10
N GLY A 312 -21.52 6.14 -21.32
CA GLY A 312 -22.47 6.51 -22.36
C GLY A 312 -22.56 5.48 -23.48
N LYS A 313 -23.67 5.54 -24.22
CA LYS A 313 -23.83 4.80 -25.47
C LYS A 313 -23.11 5.55 -26.59
N ALA A 314 -22.60 4.81 -27.57
CA ALA A 314 -22.16 5.41 -28.82
C ALA A 314 -23.33 6.20 -29.43
N GLY A 315 -23.08 7.45 -29.83
CA GLY A 315 -24.09 8.40 -30.29
C GLY A 315 -24.92 9.06 -29.18
N SER A 316 -24.50 9.01 -27.91
CA SER A 316 -25.21 9.66 -26.79
C SER A 316 -25.57 11.12 -27.11
N ILE A 317 -26.86 11.46 -26.99
CA ILE A 317 -27.41 12.77 -27.33
C ILE A 317 -26.89 13.82 -26.35
N LEU A 318 -26.90 13.48 -25.04
CA LEU A 318 -26.39 14.37 -24.01
C LEU A 318 -24.92 14.73 -24.23
N LEU A 319 -24.08 13.72 -24.51
CA LEU A 319 -22.65 13.96 -24.78
C LEU A 319 -22.44 14.72 -26.08
N GLY A 320 -23.24 14.46 -27.12
CA GLY A 320 -23.21 15.24 -28.37
C GLY A 320 -23.46 16.73 -28.11
N LYS A 321 -24.50 17.07 -27.33
CA LYS A 321 -24.76 18.47 -26.93
C LYS A 321 -23.69 19.07 -26.04
N TYR A 322 -23.06 18.25 -25.22
CA TYR A 322 -21.94 18.69 -24.39
C TYR A 322 -20.72 19.04 -25.26
N ILE A 323 -20.38 18.20 -26.24
CA ILE A 323 -19.32 18.46 -27.22
C ILE A 323 -19.61 19.74 -28.02
N GLU A 324 -20.82 19.91 -28.56
CA GLU A 324 -21.23 21.14 -29.27
C GLU A 324 -21.02 22.39 -28.41
N SER A 325 -21.31 22.31 -27.11
CA SER A 325 -21.13 23.43 -26.17
C SER A 325 -19.64 23.72 -25.91
N MET A 326 -18.80 22.69 -25.83
CA MET A 326 -17.35 22.85 -25.69
C MET A 326 -16.72 23.44 -26.95
N ASP A 327 -17.09 22.94 -28.14
CA ASP A 327 -16.60 23.44 -29.43
C ASP A 327 -16.92 24.93 -29.58
N ALA A 328 -18.17 25.33 -29.33
CA ALA A 328 -18.58 26.73 -29.40
C ALA A 328 -17.80 27.62 -28.42
N LEU A 329 -17.56 27.15 -27.19
CA LEU A 329 -16.78 27.89 -26.21
C LEU A 329 -15.32 28.02 -26.63
N ILE A 330 -14.69 26.93 -27.07
CA ILE A 330 -13.28 26.92 -27.51
C ILE A 330 -13.08 27.86 -28.70
N GLN A 331 -13.94 27.75 -29.72
CA GLN A 331 -13.86 28.58 -30.93
C GLN A 331 -14.11 30.07 -30.63
N SER A 332 -14.98 30.39 -29.67
CA SER A 332 -15.22 31.79 -29.28
C SER A 332 -13.99 32.51 -28.71
N ARG A 333 -12.96 31.78 -28.26
CA ARG A 333 -11.78 32.34 -27.60
C ARG A 333 -10.68 32.77 -28.56
N ASN A 334 -10.79 32.48 -29.86
CA ASN A 334 -10.01 32.96 -31.02
C ASN A 334 -8.46 32.91 -30.95
N ASN A 335 -7.82 32.70 -29.77
CA ASN A 335 -6.40 32.42 -29.49
C ASN A 335 -6.07 32.36 -27.97
N ASN A 336 -6.91 32.88 -27.07
CA ASN A 336 -6.66 32.85 -25.62
C ASN A 336 -7.41 31.69 -24.93
N LEU A 337 -6.86 30.48 -25.07
CA LEU A 337 -7.43 29.22 -24.56
C LEU A 337 -7.12 28.97 -23.09
N ARG A 338 -7.40 29.99 -22.26
CA ARG A 338 -7.37 29.90 -20.80
C ARG A 338 -8.78 29.82 -20.26
N PHE A 339 -9.06 28.75 -19.52
CA PHE A 339 -10.37 28.46 -18.95
C PHE A 339 -10.27 28.42 -17.43
N LYS A 340 -11.35 28.80 -16.73
CA LYS A 340 -11.49 28.48 -15.30
C LYS A 340 -11.60 26.97 -15.13
N TRP A 341 -11.20 26.46 -13.97
CA TRP A 341 -11.13 25.01 -13.70
C TRP A 341 -12.36 24.23 -14.16
N THR A 342 -13.58 24.72 -13.86
CA THR A 342 -14.83 24.01 -14.17
C THR A 342 -15.49 24.43 -15.49
N GLU A 343 -14.88 25.33 -16.26
CA GLU A 343 -15.51 26.01 -17.40
C GLU A 343 -15.83 25.07 -18.56
N LEU A 344 -14.90 24.18 -18.93
CA LEU A 344 -15.13 23.12 -19.92
C LEU A 344 -15.77 21.86 -19.32
N GLY A 345 -15.70 21.70 -18.00
CA GLY A 345 -16.25 20.59 -17.26
C GLY A 345 -17.74 20.74 -16.91
N TYR A 346 -18.05 20.66 -15.62
CA TYR A 346 -19.43 20.60 -15.15
C TYR A 346 -20.27 21.85 -15.44
N ASN A 347 -19.65 23.03 -15.66
CA ASN A 347 -20.40 24.24 -15.97
C ASN A 347 -21.21 24.13 -17.28
N LEU A 348 -20.72 23.32 -18.24
CA LEU A 348 -21.42 23.05 -19.50
C LEU A 348 -22.28 21.78 -19.41
N LEU A 349 -21.86 20.78 -18.64
CA LEU A 349 -22.60 19.52 -18.50
C LEU A 349 -23.89 19.67 -17.67
N TRP A 350 -23.83 20.33 -16.51
CA TRP A 350 -24.97 20.41 -15.58
C TRP A 350 -26.22 21.15 -16.09
N PRO A 351 -26.10 22.20 -16.93
CA PRO A 351 -27.28 22.78 -17.57
C PRO A 351 -27.98 21.79 -18.50
N LEU A 352 -27.23 20.95 -19.21
CA LEU A 352 -27.78 19.97 -20.16
C LEU A 352 -28.49 18.84 -19.41
N THR A 353 -27.92 18.34 -18.32
CA THR A 353 -28.51 17.24 -17.51
C THR A 353 -29.87 17.55 -16.89
N LYS A 354 -30.32 18.82 -16.91
CA LYS A 354 -31.69 19.20 -16.50
C LYS A 354 -32.74 18.87 -17.56
N ASN A 355 -32.33 18.76 -18.83
CA ASN A 355 -33.21 18.59 -19.98
C ASN A 355 -33.16 17.17 -20.56
N TYR A 356 -32.30 16.29 -20.03
CA TYR A 356 -32.15 14.90 -20.47
C TYR A 356 -32.31 13.95 -19.28
N SER A 357 -33.04 12.85 -19.49
CA SER A 357 -33.17 11.78 -18.51
C SER A 357 -31.96 10.86 -18.58
N TYR A 358 -31.30 10.63 -17.44
CA TYR A 358 -30.16 9.73 -17.34
C TYR A 358 -30.10 9.12 -15.93
N PHE A 359 -29.35 8.04 -15.78
CA PHE A 359 -29.16 7.40 -14.48
C PHE A 359 -27.98 8.03 -13.73
N GLN A 360 -28.16 8.33 -12.43
CA GLN A 360 -27.09 8.88 -11.60
C GLN A 360 -26.87 8.06 -10.33
N TYR A 361 -25.63 7.63 -10.13
CA TYR A 361 -25.13 7.08 -8.88
C TYR A 361 -24.82 8.20 -7.87
N ASP A 362 -24.91 7.86 -6.58
CA ASP A 362 -24.47 8.74 -5.49
C ASP A 362 -22.95 8.94 -5.54
N PHE A 363 -22.49 10.17 -5.31
CA PHE A 363 -21.06 10.51 -5.37
C PHE A 363 -20.16 9.65 -4.47
N ARG A 364 -20.67 9.09 -3.36
CA ARG A 364 -19.93 8.21 -2.45
C ARG A 364 -19.53 6.86 -3.08
N ILE A 365 -20.06 6.55 -4.26
CA ILE A 365 -19.66 5.37 -5.03
C ILE A 365 -18.30 5.59 -5.70
N CYS A 366 -17.94 6.85 -5.97
CA CYS A 366 -16.71 7.23 -6.65
C CYS A 366 -15.77 8.11 -5.80
N ILE A 367 -16.27 8.76 -4.74
CA ILE A 367 -15.52 9.73 -3.91
C ILE A 367 -15.61 9.32 -2.44
N PRO A 368 -14.80 8.32 -2.01
CA PRO A 368 -14.75 7.94 -0.60
C PRO A 368 -14.05 8.98 0.28
N ILE A 369 -13.11 9.76 -0.28
CA ILE A 369 -12.44 10.86 0.41
C ILE A 369 -12.75 12.16 -0.32
N HIS A 370 -13.40 13.12 0.35
CA HIS A 370 -13.75 14.40 -0.26
C HIS A 370 -12.49 15.23 -0.61
N PRO A 371 -12.47 16.05 -1.68
CA PRO A 371 -11.28 16.82 -2.08
C PRO A 371 -10.71 17.71 -0.96
N SER A 372 -11.56 18.28 -0.12
CA SER A 372 -11.13 19.10 1.04
C SER A 372 -10.39 18.29 2.13
N ARG A 373 -10.45 16.96 2.06
CA ARG A 373 -9.82 16.00 2.99
C ARG A 373 -8.77 15.15 2.29
N PHE A 374 -8.28 15.53 1.11
CA PHE A 374 -7.31 14.73 0.34
C PHE A 374 -6.06 14.31 1.14
N ARG A 375 -5.68 15.05 2.18
CA ARG A 375 -4.57 14.66 3.08
C ARG A 375 -4.80 13.33 3.80
N ALA A 376 -6.06 12.91 3.98
CA ALA A 376 -6.40 11.61 4.55
C ALA A 376 -5.83 10.44 3.72
N TYR A 377 -5.56 10.63 2.43
CA TYR A 377 -4.85 9.63 1.61
C TYR A 377 -3.43 9.31 2.13
N PHE A 378 -2.81 10.22 2.87
CA PHE A 378 -1.47 10.05 3.44
C PHE A 378 -1.50 9.76 4.95
N ASP A 379 -2.68 9.56 5.53
CA ASP A 379 -2.82 9.08 6.91
C ASP A 379 -2.32 7.63 7.00
N HIS A 380 -1.79 7.21 8.15
CA HIS A 380 -1.22 5.87 8.36
C HIS A 380 -2.13 4.95 9.18
N ARG A 381 -3.26 5.46 9.70
CA ARG A 381 -4.28 4.66 10.37
C ARG A 381 -4.94 3.69 9.39
N SER A 382 -5.43 2.58 9.90
CA SER A 382 -6.19 1.60 9.11
C SER A 382 -7.51 2.21 8.60
N LEU A 383 -8.04 1.68 7.50
CA LEU A 383 -9.32 2.14 6.94
C LEU A 383 -10.48 2.06 7.97
N ASP A 384 -10.45 1.09 8.88
CA ASP A 384 -11.50 0.88 9.88
C ASP A 384 -11.42 1.87 11.07
N GLU A 385 -10.25 2.51 11.28
CA GLU A 385 -10.04 3.51 12.33
C GLU A 385 -10.42 4.93 11.87
N LEU A 386 -10.63 5.13 10.57
CA LEU A 386 -11.01 6.43 10.02
C LEU A 386 -12.49 6.70 10.20
N SER A 387 -12.81 7.95 10.51
CA SER A 387 -14.20 8.37 10.51
C SER A 387 -14.75 8.42 9.07
N ALA A 388 -16.04 8.20 8.88
CA ALA A 388 -16.70 8.37 7.58
C ALA A 388 -16.56 9.81 7.03
N ALA A 389 -16.22 10.80 7.88
CA ALA A 389 -15.94 12.15 7.43
C ALA A 389 -14.54 12.29 6.78
N ASP A 390 -13.60 11.42 7.15
CA ASP A 390 -12.24 11.37 6.61
C ASP A 390 -12.14 10.40 5.43
N CYS A 391 -12.80 9.24 5.53
CA CYS A 391 -12.82 8.20 4.50
C CYS A 391 -14.10 7.34 4.61
N ASP A 392 -15.01 7.46 3.63
CA ASP A 392 -16.27 6.70 3.53
C ASP A 392 -16.18 5.64 2.42
N ILE A 393 -15.39 4.58 2.67
CA ILE A 393 -15.34 3.42 1.77
C ILE A 393 -16.45 2.45 2.17
N ARG A 394 -17.46 2.37 1.31
CA ARG A 394 -18.63 1.52 1.50
C ARG A 394 -18.49 0.24 0.68
N GLN A 395 -19.35 -0.74 0.95
CA GLN A 395 -19.37 -1.99 0.19
C GLN A 395 -19.73 -1.77 -1.30
N ASP A 396 -20.48 -0.71 -1.60
CA ASP A 396 -20.88 -0.29 -2.94
C ASP A 396 -19.94 0.76 -3.57
N THR A 397 -18.80 1.09 -2.94
CA THR A 397 -17.81 1.99 -3.54
C THR A 397 -17.10 1.26 -4.68
N LEU A 398 -17.30 1.73 -5.91
CA LEU A 398 -16.76 1.13 -7.13
C LEU A 398 -15.36 1.66 -7.46
N VAL A 399 -15.15 2.97 -7.26
CA VAL A 399 -13.87 3.63 -7.56
C VAL A 399 -13.50 4.62 -6.45
N ALA A 400 -12.21 4.90 -6.31
CA ALA A 400 -11.70 5.96 -5.44
C ALA A 400 -11.02 7.04 -6.27
N TYR A 401 -11.61 8.25 -6.27
CA TYR A 401 -11.08 9.43 -6.94
C TYR A 401 -9.84 9.96 -6.21
N LEU A 402 -8.68 9.96 -6.86
CA LEU A 402 -7.49 10.63 -6.36
C LEU A 402 -7.42 12.04 -6.95
N TYR A 403 -6.86 12.98 -6.22
CA TYR A 403 -6.75 14.37 -6.66
C TYR A 403 -5.31 14.65 -7.03
N ASN A 404 -4.80 14.00 -8.08
CA ASN A 404 -3.37 13.99 -8.42
C ASN A 404 -2.77 15.41 -8.44
N ALA A 405 -3.49 16.40 -8.98
CA ALA A 405 -3.02 17.79 -8.97
C ALA A 405 -2.67 18.31 -7.56
N MET A 406 -3.41 17.88 -6.54
CA MET A 406 -3.23 18.27 -5.14
C MET A 406 -2.19 17.42 -4.39
N PHE A 407 -1.74 16.29 -4.94
CA PHE A 407 -0.82 15.38 -4.26
C PHE A 407 0.61 15.95 -4.20
N PRO A 408 1.33 15.71 -3.09
CA PRO A 408 2.66 16.26 -2.88
C PRO A 408 3.69 15.60 -3.81
N VAL A 409 4.73 16.35 -4.15
CA VAL A 409 5.78 15.91 -5.09
C VAL A 409 6.51 14.66 -4.59
N TRP A 410 6.78 14.55 -3.28
CA TRP A 410 7.46 13.39 -2.69
C TRP A 410 6.68 12.10 -2.98
N PHE A 411 5.34 12.12 -2.84
CA PHE A 411 4.50 10.96 -3.09
C PHE A 411 4.51 10.59 -4.57
N LYS A 412 4.41 11.58 -5.45
CA LYS A 412 4.44 11.39 -6.91
C LYS A 412 5.77 10.76 -7.41
N GLN A 413 6.84 10.92 -6.64
CA GLN A 413 8.17 10.39 -6.94
C GLN A 413 8.45 9.02 -6.31
N LEU A 414 7.54 8.49 -5.48
CA LEU A 414 7.75 7.19 -4.85
C LEU A 414 7.78 6.05 -5.89
N PRO A 415 8.71 5.09 -5.75
CA PRO A 415 8.65 3.83 -6.47
C PRO A 415 7.37 3.06 -6.16
N ILE A 416 6.91 2.23 -7.11
CA ILE A 416 5.71 1.39 -7.00
C ILE A 416 5.70 0.60 -5.69
N ASP A 417 6.81 -0.07 -5.38
CA ASP A 417 6.88 -0.90 -4.19
C ASP A 417 6.77 -0.09 -2.89
N SER A 418 7.30 1.13 -2.86
CA SER A 418 7.20 2.00 -1.67
C SER A 418 5.76 2.43 -1.44
N VAL A 419 5.01 2.70 -2.52
CA VAL A 419 3.57 2.97 -2.43
C VAL A 419 2.87 1.72 -1.92
N LEU A 420 3.08 0.54 -2.51
CA LEU A 420 2.40 -0.69 -2.10
C LEU A 420 2.77 -1.18 -0.70
N ARG A 421 3.96 -0.86 -0.17
CA ARG A 421 4.39 -1.29 1.17
C ARG A 421 3.99 -0.33 2.30
N SER A 422 3.60 0.89 1.97
CA SER A 422 3.26 1.91 2.96
C SER A 422 1.93 1.62 3.68
N SER A 423 1.82 2.03 4.95
CA SER A 423 0.58 2.05 5.73
C SER A 423 -0.34 3.20 5.34
N MET A 424 0.08 4.07 4.41
CA MET A 424 -0.78 5.16 3.96
C MET A 424 -2.15 4.66 3.49
N VAL A 425 -3.21 5.39 3.80
CA VAL A 425 -4.58 5.09 3.38
C VAL A 425 -4.68 4.87 1.88
N ILE A 426 -4.03 5.70 1.05
CA ILE A 426 -4.00 5.50 -0.39
C ILE A 426 -3.43 4.13 -0.77
N SER A 427 -2.38 3.69 -0.08
CA SER A 427 -1.76 2.39 -0.31
C SER A 427 -2.68 1.26 0.12
N GLN A 428 -3.44 1.42 1.21
CA GLN A 428 -4.47 0.47 1.64
C GLN A 428 -5.59 0.35 0.58
N ILE A 429 -6.04 1.47 0.01
CA ILE A 429 -7.08 1.53 -1.04
C ILE A 429 -6.58 0.88 -2.33
N ILE A 430 -5.35 1.19 -2.78
CA ILE A 430 -4.74 0.57 -3.97
C ILE A 430 -4.66 -0.94 -3.78
N ARG A 431 -4.15 -1.40 -2.63
CA ARG A 431 -4.04 -2.82 -2.30
C ARG A 431 -5.40 -3.53 -2.32
N ARG A 432 -6.43 -2.91 -1.74
CA ARG A 432 -7.81 -3.40 -1.81
C ARG A 432 -8.28 -3.54 -3.26
N GLY A 433 -8.02 -2.54 -4.11
CA GLY A 433 -8.32 -2.60 -5.55
C GLY A 433 -7.55 -3.68 -6.31
N LEU A 434 -6.34 -4.04 -5.88
CA LEU A 434 -5.54 -5.11 -6.46
C LEU A 434 -5.80 -6.48 -5.80
N SER A 435 -6.67 -6.55 -4.80
CA SER A 435 -6.83 -7.75 -3.94
C SER A 435 -5.50 -8.24 -3.33
N ILE A 436 -4.57 -7.31 -3.09
CA ILE A 436 -3.30 -7.55 -2.42
C ILE A 436 -3.50 -7.35 -0.93
N ALA A 437 -3.14 -8.33 -0.11
CA ALA A 437 -3.19 -8.17 1.34
C ALA A 437 -2.26 -7.05 1.82
N ASN A 438 -2.69 -6.26 2.80
CA ASN A 438 -1.82 -5.25 3.40
C ASN A 438 -0.71 -5.95 4.18
N TRP A 439 0.50 -5.75 3.70
CA TRP A 439 1.69 -6.39 4.24
C TRP A 439 2.09 -5.88 5.64
N GLN A 440 1.67 -4.64 5.99
CA GLN A 440 1.82 -4.09 7.35
C GLN A 440 0.64 -4.44 8.27
N GLU A 441 -0.59 -4.64 7.75
CA GLU A 441 -1.69 -5.25 8.53
C GLU A 441 -1.44 -6.74 8.80
N TYR A 442 -0.77 -7.45 7.90
CA TYR A 442 -0.20 -8.78 8.17
C TYR A 442 0.89 -8.75 9.25
N ASN A 443 1.59 -7.61 9.42
CA ASN A 443 2.58 -7.36 10.48
C ASN A 443 1.96 -6.84 11.79
N ASN A 444 0.65 -6.59 11.87
CA ASN A 444 -0.05 -6.56 13.16
C ASN A 444 -0.15 -8.00 13.64
N ASN A 445 0.97 -8.42 14.23
CA ASN A 445 1.51 -9.75 14.46
C ASN A 445 0.55 -10.83 15.00
N GLU A 446 -0.70 -10.56 15.36
CA GLU A 446 -1.63 -11.58 15.86
C GLU A 446 -2.10 -12.50 14.73
N HIS A 447 -2.53 -11.97 13.58
CA HIS A 447 -3.23 -12.79 12.57
C HIS A 447 -2.34 -13.80 11.83
N LEU A 448 -1.16 -13.40 11.34
CA LEU A 448 -0.23 -14.35 10.69
C LEU A 448 0.30 -15.38 11.69
N PHE A 449 0.56 -14.96 12.92
CA PHE A 449 1.00 -15.88 13.96
C PHE A 449 -0.10 -16.85 14.38
N ASP A 450 -1.37 -16.42 14.38
CA ASP A 450 -2.51 -17.32 14.58
C ASP A 450 -2.72 -18.26 13.40
N GLN A 451 -2.47 -17.83 12.16
CA GLN A 451 -2.43 -18.73 11.00
C GLN A 451 -1.29 -19.74 11.13
N MET A 452 -0.10 -19.32 11.60
CA MET A 452 1.01 -20.23 11.91
C MET A 452 0.58 -21.24 12.98
N LYS A 453 -0.06 -20.80 14.07
CA LYS A 453 -0.63 -21.69 15.10
C LYS A 453 -1.64 -22.69 14.55
N ALA A 454 -2.45 -22.27 13.58
CA ALA A 454 -3.45 -23.09 12.95
C ALA A 454 -2.90 -24.07 11.90
N LEU A 455 -1.60 -24.01 11.56
CA LEU A 455 -1.02 -24.86 10.51
C LEU A 455 -1.20 -26.34 10.82
N GLY A 456 -0.96 -26.78 12.06
CA GLY A 456 -1.02 -28.18 12.50
C GLY A 456 0.01 -29.13 11.84
N HIS A 457 0.30 -28.97 10.54
CA HIS A 457 1.17 -29.81 9.73
C HIS A 457 1.91 -28.96 8.68
N ARG A 458 3.17 -29.29 8.40
CA ARG A 458 4.08 -28.55 7.49
C ARG A 458 3.55 -28.45 6.06
N ASN A 459 2.83 -29.47 5.57
CA ASN A 459 2.18 -29.47 4.26
C ASN A 459 1.18 -28.31 4.07
N ASN A 460 0.75 -27.65 5.16
CA ASN A 460 -0.11 -26.48 5.09
C ASN A 460 0.68 -25.17 4.90
N ILE A 461 2.00 -25.16 5.14
CA ILE A 461 2.88 -23.99 4.99
C ILE A 461 2.78 -23.40 3.56
N PRO A 462 2.90 -24.17 2.47
CA PRO A 462 2.83 -23.60 1.12
C PRO A 462 1.50 -22.85 0.85
N SER A 463 0.38 -23.40 1.33
CA SER A 463 -0.93 -22.76 1.19
C SER A 463 -1.03 -21.46 1.98
N MET A 464 -0.44 -21.42 3.18
CA MET A 464 -0.34 -20.23 4.01
C MET A 464 0.53 -19.16 3.33
N LEU A 465 1.70 -19.53 2.79
CA LEU A 465 2.56 -18.59 2.06
C LEU A 465 1.82 -17.92 0.91
N ARG A 466 1.04 -18.69 0.13
CA ARG A 466 0.22 -18.14 -0.95
C ARG A 466 -0.86 -17.18 -0.44
N ARG A 467 -1.59 -17.56 0.63
CA ARG A 467 -2.62 -16.69 1.24
C ARG A 467 -2.05 -15.42 1.85
N ALA A 468 -0.83 -15.50 2.38
CA ALA A 468 -0.11 -14.40 3.01
C ALA A 468 0.68 -13.51 2.03
N GLY A 469 0.73 -13.87 0.73
CA GLY A 469 1.56 -13.14 -0.25
C GLY A 469 3.06 -13.23 0.06
N LEU A 470 3.51 -14.33 0.65
CA LEU A 470 4.91 -14.64 0.98
C LEU A 470 5.49 -15.66 -0.01
N ASN A 471 5.14 -15.52 -1.28
CA ASN A 471 5.49 -16.46 -2.34
C ASN A 471 6.23 -15.81 -3.51
N HIS A 472 6.72 -14.58 -3.44
CA HIS A 472 7.47 -14.00 -4.55
C HIS A 472 8.83 -14.69 -4.72
N HIS A 473 9.69 -14.64 -3.71
CA HIS A 473 11.01 -15.29 -3.74
C HIS A 473 11.11 -16.36 -2.64
N VAL A 474 11.23 -17.62 -3.03
CA VAL A 474 11.23 -18.76 -2.10
C VAL A 474 12.52 -19.56 -2.19
N CYS A 475 13.11 -19.96 -1.07
CA CYS A 475 14.32 -20.78 -1.01
C CYS A 475 14.11 -22.07 -0.20
N GLU A 476 14.67 -23.19 -0.67
CA GLU A 476 14.95 -24.37 0.16
C GLU A 476 16.46 -24.63 0.19
N ILE A 477 17.00 -24.84 1.39
CA ILE A 477 18.40 -25.18 1.67
C ILE A 477 18.41 -26.61 2.21
N GLY A 478 19.08 -27.52 1.52
CA GLY A 478 18.98 -28.96 1.76
C GLY A 478 17.88 -29.63 0.93
N VAL A 479 17.99 -29.58 -0.40
CA VAL A 479 16.95 -30.05 -1.32
C VAL A 479 16.91 -31.58 -1.44
N ARG A 480 18.08 -32.24 -1.36
CA ARG A 480 18.29 -33.67 -1.56
C ARG A 480 17.66 -34.21 -2.84
N ALA A 481 16.44 -34.78 -2.76
CA ALA A 481 15.68 -35.34 -3.87
C ALA A 481 14.57 -34.38 -4.38
N GLY A 482 14.44 -33.19 -3.80
CA GLY A 482 13.50 -32.14 -4.20
C GLY A 482 12.04 -32.46 -3.91
N GLN A 483 11.77 -33.24 -2.85
CA GLN A 483 10.39 -33.57 -2.46
C GLN A 483 9.71 -32.37 -1.79
N ASN A 484 10.37 -31.75 -0.81
CA ASN A 484 9.81 -30.62 -0.08
C ASN A 484 9.81 -29.33 -0.91
N LEU A 485 10.89 -29.01 -1.65
CA LEU A 485 10.86 -27.93 -2.65
C LEU A 485 9.71 -28.07 -3.64
N ASP A 486 9.39 -29.28 -4.11
CA ASP A 486 8.26 -29.47 -5.03
C ASP A 486 6.92 -29.19 -4.34
N GLN A 487 6.72 -29.65 -3.10
CA GLN A 487 5.52 -29.30 -2.32
C GLN A 487 5.38 -27.80 -2.11
N ILE A 488 6.49 -27.12 -1.77
CA ILE A 488 6.55 -25.67 -1.62
C ILE A 488 6.17 -25.00 -2.95
N VAL A 489 6.82 -25.38 -4.05
CA VAL A 489 6.61 -24.76 -5.37
C VAL A 489 5.18 -25.00 -5.90
N GLN A 490 4.61 -26.19 -5.74
CA GLN A 490 3.23 -26.47 -6.17
C GLN A 490 2.21 -25.71 -5.33
N GLY A 491 2.41 -25.68 -4.00
CA GLY A 491 1.42 -25.13 -3.07
C GLY A 491 1.48 -23.60 -2.92
N SER A 492 2.69 -23.02 -2.88
CA SER A 492 2.87 -21.57 -2.75
C SER A 492 2.82 -20.85 -4.10
N LYS A 493 3.08 -21.55 -5.22
CA LYS A 493 3.15 -21.00 -6.59
C LYS A 493 4.04 -19.76 -6.70
N PRO A 494 5.36 -19.88 -6.46
CA PRO A 494 6.16 -18.70 -6.25
C PRO A 494 6.46 -17.89 -7.51
N SER A 495 6.77 -16.60 -7.42
CA SER A 495 7.24 -15.85 -8.61
C SER A 495 8.61 -16.33 -9.07
N GLU A 496 9.50 -16.66 -8.12
CA GLU A 496 10.81 -17.26 -8.33
C GLU A 496 11.13 -18.21 -7.16
N PHE A 497 11.85 -19.30 -7.44
CA PHE A 497 12.34 -20.18 -6.38
C PHE A 497 13.78 -20.63 -6.58
N VAL A 498 14.45 -20.87 -5.46
CA VAL A 498 15.83 -21.34 -5.39
C VAL A 498 15.87 -22.64 -4.58
N GLY A 499 16.54 -23.66 -5.12
CA GLY A 499 16.87 -24.88 -4.40
C GLY A 499 18.38 -25.02 -4.27
N ILE A 500 18.88 -25.17 -3.05
CA ILE A 500 20.31 -25.21 -2.74
C ILE A 500 20.65 -26.54 -2.07
N ASP A 501 21.65 -27.23 -2.58
CA ASP A 501 22.21 -28.42 -1.95
C ASP A 501 23.69 -28.58 -2.32
N SER A 502 24.48 -29.21 -1.44
CA SER A 502 25.89 -29.50 -1.74
C SER A 502 26.03 -30.69 -2.69
N TRP A 503 25.14 -31.69 -2.58
CA TRP A 503 25.29 -33.01 -3.20
C TRP A 503 26.74 -33.51 -3.14
N ASP A 504 27.37 -33.35 -1.98
CA ASP A 504 28.77 -33.70 -1.77
C ASP A 504 28.89 -34.87 -0.78
N SER A 505 29.77 -35.81 -1.11
CA SER A 505 30.17 -36.92 -0.23
C SER A 505 31.56 -36.72 0.40
N GLY A 506 32.14 -35.52 0.21
CA GLY A 506 33.50 -35.13 0.58
C GLY A 506 33.79 -34.92 2.07
N GLU A 507 34.92 -34.25 2.36
CA GLU A 507 35.59 -34.18 3.68
C GLU A 507 34.78 -33.50 4.81
N ILE A 508 33.88 -32.59 4.46
CA ILE A 508 32.97 -31.96 5.42
C ILE A 508 31.80 -32.92 5.59
N SER A 509 31.87 -33.77 6.61
CA SER A 509 30.80 -34.72 6.92
C SER A 509 29.52 -33.96 7.29
N SER A 510 28.56 -33.87 6.37
CA SER A 510 27.19 -33.58 6.79
C SER A 510 26.74 -34.75 7.68
N GLN A 511 26.11 -34.47 8.81
CA GLN A 511 25.67 -35.56 9.70
C GLN A 511 24.59 -36.44 9.02
N ASN A 512 23.98 -35.97 7.94
CA ASN A 512 22.84 -36.59 7.27
C ASN A 512 23.19 -37.48 6.06
N ASP A 513 24.39 -37.35 5.46
CA ASP A 513 24.79 -38.12 4.26
C ASP A 513 25.79 -39.25 4.53
N VAL A 514 25.94 -39.66 5.79
CA VAL A 514 26.81 -40.77 6.19
C VAL A 514 26.42 -42.06 5.43
N GLY A 515 27.26 -42.45 4.46
CA GLY A 515 27.10 -43.68 3.68
C GLY A 515 26.62 -43.51 2.22
N PHE A 516 26.47 -42.28 1.71
CA PHE A 516 26.19 -42.03 0.28
C PHE A 516 27.49 -41.80 -0.51
N SER A 517 27.66 -42.50 -1.63
CA SER A 517 28.77 -42.26 -2.57
C SER A 517 28.49 -41.04 -3.44
N GLN A 518 29.54 -40.34 -3.90
CA GLN A 518 29.42 -39.20 -4.83
C GLN A 518 28.52 -39.49 -6.04
N VAL A 519 28.63 -40.69 -6.61
CA VAL A 519 27.79 -41.13 -7.75
C VAL A 519 26.29 -41.05 -7.44
N LYS A 520 25.88 -41.35 -6.20
CA LYS A 520 24.46 -41.24 -5.78
C LYS A 520 24.06 -39.78 -5.61
N GLN A 521 24.96 -38.94 -5.09
CA GLN A 521 24.71 -37.51 -4.95
C GLN A 521 24.54 -36.83 -6.31
N ASP A 522 25.42 -37.11 -7.28
CA ASP A 522 25.32 -36.58 -8.65
C ASP A 522 24.05 -37.06 -9.38
N GLN A 523 23.60 -38.29 -9.09
CA GLN A 523 22.33 -38.82 -9.58
C GLN A 523 21.13 -38.04 -9.01
N LEU A 524 21.16 -37.71 -7.72
CA LEU A 524 20.11 -36.91 -7.07
C LEU A 524 20.07 -35.49 -7.64
N GLU A 525 21.22 -34.82 -7.78
CA GLU A 525 21.31 -33.51 -8.43
C GLU A 525 20.67 -33.54 -9.82
N SER A 526 21.06 -34.52 -10.65
CA SER A 526 20.54 -34.68 -12.00
C SER A 526 19.02 -34.87 -12.02
N GLN A 527 18.49 -35.67 -11.09
CA GLN A 527 17.04 -35.87 -10.94
C GLN A 527 16.31 -34.58 -10.56
N VAL A 528 16.85 -33.81 -9.61
CA VAL A 528 16.27 -32.54 -9.17
C VAL A 528 16.30 -31.51 -10.30
N ARG A 529 17.43 -31.34 -11.00
CA ARG A 529 17.52 -30.42 -12.16
C ARG A 529 16.49 -30.75 -13.23
N ASN A 530 16.36 -32.04 -13.59
CA ASN A 530 15.37 -32.48 -14.56
C ASN A 530 13.93 -32.23 -14.08
N LYS A 531 13.65 -32.46 -12.79
CA LYS A 531 12.32 -32.25 -12.19
C LYS A 531 11.88 -30.78 -12.27
N PHE A 532 12.80 -29.84 -12.05
CA PHE A 532 12.50 -28.40 -11.99
C PHE A 532 12.78 -27.65 -13.31
N ALA A 533 13.39 -28.28 -14.32
CA ALA A 533 13.66 -27.68 -15.63
C ALA A 533 12.41 -27.09 -16.31
N LYS A 534 11.23 -27.69 -16.08
CA LYS A 534 9.93 -27.23 -16.60
C LYS A 534 9.56 -25.80 -16.19
N TYR A 535 10.25 -25.21 -15.22
CA TYR A 535 9.99 -23.86 -14.71
C TYR A 535 10.86 -22.77 -15.34
N GLY A 536 11.81 -23.12 -16.21
CA GLY A 536 12.68 -22.15 -16.88
C GLY A 536 13.44 -21.26 -15.90
N GLU A 537 13.57 -19.97 -16.22
CA GLU A 537 14.29 -18.98 -15.41
C GLU A 537 13.66 -18.76 -14.02
N ARG A 538 12.40 -19.16 -13.83
CA ARG A 538 11.68 -19.09 -12.56
C ARG A 538 12.29 -19.99 -11.47
N GLY A 539 13.01 -21.04 -11.85
CA GLY A 539 13.52 -22.07 -10.94
C GLY A 539 15.03 -22.23 -11.01
N ARG A 540 15.73 -21.86 -9.95
CA ARG A 540 17.20 -21.91 -9.88
C ARG A 540 17.65 -23.04 -8.94
N ILE A 541 18.27 -24.08 -9.50
CA ILE A 541 18.89 -25.15 -8.71
C ILE A 541 20.40 -24.91 -8.64
N ILE A 542 20.90 -24.66 -7.44
CA ILE A 542 22.30 -24.30 -7.17
C ILE A 542 22.96 -25.45 -6.41
N ARG A 543 24.09 -25.93 -6.95
CA ARG A 543 24.98 -26.85 -6.24
C ARG A 543 26.02 -26.02 -5.48
N GLY A 544 26.11 -26.21 -4.17
CA GLY A 544 27.07 -25.52 -3.32
C GLY A 544 26.67 -25.57 -1.85
N TYR A 545 27.62 -25.26 -0.96
CA TYR A 545 27.32 -25.19 0.47
C TYR A 545 26.48 -23.96 0.80
N SER A 546 25.57 -24.10 1.76
CA SER A 546 24.64 -23.03 2.19
C SER A 546 25.37 -21.72 2.48
N PHE A 547 26.50 -21.79 3.17
CA PHE A 547 27.31 -20.64 3.57
C PHE A 547 28.13 -19.98 2.43
N GLU A 548 28.31 -20.66 1.29
CA GLU A 548 28.97 -20.08 0.12
C GLU A 548 27.94 -19.44 -0.80
N VAL A 549 26.76 -20.05 -0.87
CA VAL A 549 25.69 -19.61 -1.76
C VAL A 549 24.95 -18.38 -1.19
N CYS A 550 24.91 -18.21 0.13
CA CYS A 550 24.20 -17.09 0.77
C CYS A 550 24.65 -15.71 0.28
N SER A 551 25.94 -15.52 -0.06
CA SER A 551 26.49 -14.25 -0.53
C SER A 551 26.03 -13.86 -1.94
N GLN A 552 25.41 -14.78 -2.68
CA GLN A 552 24.85 -14.51 -4.01
C GLN A 552 23.52 -13.75 -3.95
N PHE A 553 22.93 -13.62 -2.74
CA PHE A 553 21.63 -12.99 -2.54
C PHE A 553 21.77 -11.74 -1.64
N PRO A 554 21.14 -10.61 -2.00
CA PRO A 554 21.11 -9.44 -1.14
C PRO A 554 20.24 -9.69 0.10
N ASP A 555 20.45 -8.89 1.14
CA ASP A 555 19.59 -8.93 2.32
C ASP A 555 18.16 -8.54 1.95
N GLY A 556 17.20 -9.22 2.58
CA GLY A 556 15.78 -9.04 2.29
C GLY A 556 15.32 -9.47 0.90
N TYR A 557 16.05 -10.38 0.25
CA TYR A 557 15.66 -10.92 -1.05
C TYR A 557 14.50 -11.94 -0.97
N PHE A 558 14.49 -12.82 0.02
CA PHE A 558 13.53 -13.93 0.09
C PHE A 558 12.30 -13.63 0.93
N ASP A 559 11.13 -14.00 0.45
CA ASP A 559 9.87 -14.03 1.21
C ASP A 559 9.85 -15.17 2.22
N TYR A 560 10.39 -16.32 1.82
CA TYR A 560 10.40 -17.55 2.59
C TYR A 560 11.66 -18.35 2.33
N ILE A 561 12.28 -18.83 3.40
CA ILE A 561 13.43 -19.74 3.35
C ILE A 561 13.12 -20.94 4.23
N TYR A 562 13.36 -22.15 3.73
CA TYR A 562 13.25 -23.40 4.47
C TYR A 562 14.62 -24.09 4.59
N ILE A 563 15.06 -24.35 5.82
CA ILE A 563 16.34 -24.99 6.14
C ILE A 563 16.11 -26.46 6.56
N ASP A 564 16.67 -27.38 5.77
CA ASP A 564 16.62 -28.84 5.98
C ASP A 564 17.96 -29.48 5.52
N ALA A 565 19.08 -28.85 5.88
CA ALA A 565 20.42 -29.22 5.43
C ALA A 565 21.18 -30.11 6.45
N ASP A 566 22.03 -29.53 7.29
CA ASP A 566 22.78 -30.26 8.33
C ASP A 566 22.13 -30.06 9.70
N HIS A 567 22.12 -31.12 10.53
CA HIS A 567 21.41 -31.13 11.82
C HIS A 567 22.30 -30.89 13.04
N SER A 568 23.59 -30.59 12.84
CA SER A 568 24.51 -30.17 13.91
C SER A 568 24.17 -28.77 14.41
N TYR A 569 24.44 -28.51 15.68
CA TYR A 569 24.23 -27.20 16.29
C TYR A 569 24.99 -26.09 15.53
N GLU A 570 26.24 -26.36 15.17
CA GLU A 570 27.14 -25.43 14.51
C GLU A 570 26.68 -25.05 13.11
N ALA A 571 26.23 -26.02 12.32
CA ALA A 571 25.72 -25.78 10.98
C ALA A 571 24.38 -25.04 10.99
N VAL A 572 23.43 -25.47 11.84
CA VAL A 572 22.13 -24.80 11.98
C VAL A 572 22.32 -23.36 12.47
N LYS A 573 23.18 -23.13 13.47
CA LYS A 573 23.50 -21.79 13.96
C LYS A 573 24.04 -20.91 12.83
N ARG A 574 24.98 -21.44 12.03
CA ARG A 574 25.53 -20.71 10.89
C ARG A 574 24.47 -20.41 9.84
N ASP A 575 23.63 -21.39 9.49
CA ASP A 575 22.55 -21.18 8.52
C ASP A 575 21.54 -20.13 9.01
N LEU A 576 21.20 -20.13 10.29
CA LEU A 576 20.35 -19.10 10.90
C LEU A 576 20.98 -17.71 10.75
N GLU A 577 22.26 -17.53 11.09
CA GLU A 577 22.96 -16.25 10.98
C GLU A 577 23.16 -15.78 9.53
N ASP A 578 23.52 -16.70 8.62
CA ASP A 578 23.81 -16.39 7.21
C ASP A 578 22.53 -16.10 6.41
N TRP A 579 21.42 -16.80 6.71
CA TRP A 579 20.19 -16.75 5.91
C TRP A 579 19.07 -15.90 6.51
N TYR A 580 19.06 -15.64 7.82
CA TYR A 580 18.07 -14.72 8.41
C TYR A 580 18.14 -13.30 7.83
N PRO A 581 19.32 -12.69 7.54
CA PRO A 581 19.40 -11.41 6.84
C PRO A 581 18.78 -11.45 5.44
N LYS A 582 18.83 -12.60 4.76
CA LYS A 582 18.32 -12.81 3.40
C LYS A 582 16.80 -12.89 3.32
N VAL A 583 16.14 -13.26 4.42
CA VAL A 583 14.68 -13.13 4.54
C VAL A 583 14.32 -11.65 4.59
N ARG A 584 13.32 -11.20 3.85
CA ARG A 584 12.81 -9.84 4.01
C ARG A 584 12.15 -9.66 5.36
N THR A 585 12.10 -8.43 5.83
CA THR A 585 11.14 -8.07 6.88
C THR A 585 9.78 -8.65 6.53
N GLY A 586 9.05 -9.14 7.56
CA GLY A 586 7.80 -9.92 7.58
C GLY A 586 7.75 -11.15 6.67
N GLY A 587 8.91 -11.60 6.16
CA GLY A 587 9.09 -12.93 5.58
C GLY A 587 9.28 -13.99 6.66
N ILE A 588 9.34 -15.25 6.24
CA ILE A 588 9.45 -16.39 7.15
C ILE A 588 10.76 -17.13 6.94
N LEU A 589 11.53 -17.29 8.01
CA LEU A 589 12.60 -18.30 8.08
C LEU A 589 12.02 -19.54 8.73
N ALA A 590 12.13 -20.68 8.10
CA ALA A 590 11.60 -21.94 8.62
C ALA A 590 12.63 -23.05 8.45
N GLY A 591 12.37 -24.18 9.08
CA GLY A 591 13.18 -25.37 8.87
C GLY A 591 12.57 -26.61 9.51
N HIS A 592 13.28 -27.72 9.37
CA HIS A 592 12.81 -29.04 9.78
C HIS A 592 13.46 -29.51 11.10
N ASP A 593 13.12 -30.72 11.54
CA ASP A 593 13.81 -31.45 12.62
C ASP A 593 13.91 -30.75 14.00
N TYR A 594 12.91 -29.93 14.36
CA TYR A 594 12.77 -29.36 15.71
C TYR A 594 12.27 -30.41 16.71
N ILE A 595 13.09 -31.42 17.00
CA ILE A 595 12.75 -32.53 17.90
C ILE A 595 13.89 -32.90 18.84
N ALA A 596 13.54 -33.38 20.05
CA ALA A 596 14.49 -33.92 21.01
C ALA A 596 14.76 -35.41 20.72
N LYS A 597 15.51 -35.69 19.65
CA LYS A 597 15.84 -37.06 19.22
C LYS A 597 17.26 -37.15 18.69
N ASP A 598 18.01 -38.12 19.19
CA ASP A 598 19.30 -38.50 18.63
C ASP A 598 19.12 -39.75 17.74
N SER A 599 19.91 -39.85 16.68
CA SER A 599 20.07 -41.08 15.92
C SER A 599 21.32 -41.83 16.39
N LYS A 600 21.49 -43.10 16.00
CA LYS A 600 22.71 -43.88 16.33
C LYS A 600 24.02 -43.23 15.84
N HIS A 601 23.94 -42.25 14.94
CA HIS A 601 25.08 -41.64 14.26
C HIS A 601 25.08 -40.09 14.29
N VAL A 602 24.04 -39.45 14.83
CA VAL A 602 23.79 -38.00 14.70
C VAL A 602 23.21 -37.47 16.01
N LYS A 603 23.82 -36.44 16.59
CA LYS A 603 23.26 -35.68 17.72
C LYS A 603 22.58 -34.44 17.15
N TYR A 604 21.27 -34.32 17.32
CA TYR A 604 20.51 -33.21 16.74
C TYR A 604 20.73 -31.94 17.57
N GLY A 605 21.27 -30.90 16.94
CA GLY A 605 21.50 -29.57 17.55
C GLY A 605 20.46 -28.52 17.18
N VAL A 606 19.41 -28.90 16.43
CA VAL A 606 18.42 -27.96 15.87
C VAL A 606 17.70 -27.15 16.94
N ILE A 607 17.16 -27.80 17.99
CA ILE A 607 16.47 -27.09 19.09
C ILE A 607 17.43 -26.11 19.79
N GLU A 608 18.64 -26.56 20.10
CA GLU A 608 19.65 -25.74 20.80
C GLU A 608 19.98 -24.47 19.99
N ALA A 609 20.21 -24.60 18.68
CA ALA A 609 20.54 -23.49 17.79
C ALA A 609 19.36 -22.53 17.57
N VAL A 610 18.16 -23.08 17.31
CA VAL A 610 16.93 -22.31 17.09
C VAL A 610 16.54 -21.53 18.34
N ASP A 611 16.55 -22.15 19.52
CA ASP A 611 16.17 -21.50 20.78
C ASP A 611 17.17 -20.40 21.19
N GLU A 612 18.46 -20.61 20.92
CA GLU A 612 19.49 -19.59 21.11
C GLU A 612 19.25 -18.40 20.19
N PHE A 613 19.01 -18.66 18.90
CA PHE A 613 18.74 -17.62 17.92
C PHE A 613 17.49 -16.80 18.27
N VAL A 614 16.41 -17.48 18.66
CA VAL A 614 15.15 -16.86 19.09
C VAL A 614 15.36 -15.93 20.28
N ARG A 615 16.10 -16.37 21.30
CA ARG A 615 16.45 -15.54 22.46
C ARG A 615 17.29 -14.32 22.08
N ASN A 616 18.31 -14.51 21.25
CA ASN A 616 19.27 -13.45 20.93
C ASN A 616 18.66 -12.37 20.02
N HIS A 617 17.71 -12.75 19.15
CA HIS A 617 17.12 -11.86 18.15
C HIS A 617 15.70 -11.40 18.49
N ASN A 618 15.12 -11.87 19.60
CA ASN A 618 13.75 -11.56 20.04
C ASN A 618 12.71 -11.77 18.91
N VAL A 619 12.81 -12.89 18.19
CA VAL A 619 11.92 -13.23 17.07
C VAL A 619 10.74 -14.07 17.52
N ARG A 620 9.58 -13.91 16.88
CA ARG A 620 8.41 -14.75 17.17
C ARG A 620 8.57 -16.11 16.50
N PHE A 621 8.34 -17.14 17.30
CA PHE A 621 8.63 -18.54 16.99
C PHE A 621 7.37 -19.40 17.07
N PHE A 622 7.24 -20.36 16.14
CA PHE A 622 6.21 -21.39 16.17
C PHE A 622 6.76 -22.73 15.68
N ALA A 623 6.31 -23.83 16.28
CA ALA A 623 6.63 -25.19 15.83
C ALA A 623 5.36 -25.99 15.55
N THR A 624 5.35 -26.77 14.46
CA THR A 624 4.20 -27.60 14.07
C THR A 624 3.99 -28.78 15.03
N THR A 625 2.73 -29.16 15.30
CA THR A 625 2.37 -30.33 16.12
C THR A 625 1.18 -31.06 15.49
N PRO A 626 1.21 -32.41 15.30
CA PRO A 626 2.04 -33.40 15.99
C PRO A 626 2.84 -34.32 15.04
N GLU A 627 3.60 -33.76 14.09
CA GLU A 627 4.45 -34.59 13.22
C GLU A 627 5.54 -35.33 14.01
N ASN A 628 5.98 -36.49 13.49
CA ASN A 628 7.12 -37.23 14.07
C ASN A 628 8.44 -36.44 14.01
N TYR A 629 8.52 -35.43 13.14
CA TYR A 629 9.62 -34.48 12.99
C TYR A 629 9.00 -33.08 12.80
N SER A 630 8.95 -32.28 13.85
CA SER A 630 8.33 -30.95 13.81
C SER A 630 9.12 -29.96 12.96
N SER A 631 8.42 -29.15 12.16
CA SER A 631 9.01 -28.00 11.49
C SER A 631 8.90 -26.77 12.39
N TRP A 632 9.90 -25.90 12.33
CA TRP A 632 9.93 -24.61 13.00
C TRP A 632 9.75 -23.47 12.01
N LEU A 633 9.14 -22.38 12.47
CA LEU A 633 8.89 -21.18 11.70
C LEU A 633 9.18 -19.95 12.57
N MET A 634 9.95 -19.02 12.03
CA MET A 634 10.26 -17.71 12.58
C MET A 634 9.72 -16.64 11.65
N LEU A 635 8.85 -15.78 12.17
CA LEU A 635 8.45 -14.59 11.45
C LEU A 635 9.54 -13.54 11.64
N LYS A 636 10.22 -13.14 10.56
CA LYS A 636 11.16 -12.02 10.61
C LYS A 636 10.36 -10.76 10.79
N GLN A 637 10.18 -10.31 12.01
CA GLN A 637 9.43 -9.09 12.24
C GLN A 637 10.14 -7.92 11.58
N GLY A 638 9.37 -6.91 11.17
CA GLY A 638 9.91 -5.56 11.18
C GLY A 638 10.37 -5.30 12.58
N MET A 639 11.66 -5.46 12.83
CA MET A 639 12.27 -4.50 13.73
C MET A 639 11.95 -3.16 13.06
N PRO A 640 11.22 -2.23 13.72
CA PRO A 640 11.57 -0.86 13.49
C PRO A 640 13.07 -0.85 13.79
N ARG A 641 13.92 -0.83 12.75
CA ARG A 641 15.26 -0.37 13.00
C ARG A 641 15.01 1.06 13.43
N THR A 642 15.04 1.28 14.74
CA THR A 642 15.10 2.60 15.35
C THR A 642 16.08 3.36 14.48
N PRO A 643 15.64 4.33 13.66
CA PRO A 643 16.52 4.96 12.71
C PRO A 643 17.69 5.51 13.51
N SER A 644 18.88 5.03 13.19
CA SER A 644 20.09 5.41 13.89
C SER A 644 20.37 6.87 13.60
N PHE A 645 20.70 7.64 14.63
CA PHE A 645 21.00 9.05 14.46
C PHE A 645 22.07 9.46 15.45
N CYS A 646 22.81 10.51 15.10
CA CYS A 646 23.72 11.15 16.02
C CYS A 646 23.34 12.62 16.21
N TYR A 647 23.65 13.13 17.40
CA TYR A 647 23.72 14.56 17.62
C TYR A 647 25.06 15.08 17.17
N TRP A 648 25.07 16.32 16.68
CA TRP A 648 26.33 16.99 16.40
C TRP A 648 26.22 18.50 16.63
N SER A 649 27.36 19.10 16.95
CA SER A 649 27.46 20.53 17.23
C SER A 649 28.81 21.08 16.78
N ILE A 650 28.90 22.41 16.72
CA ILE A 650 30.12 23.13 16.35
C ILE A 650 30.33 24.26 17.36
N GLY A 651 31.57 24.45 17.81
CA GLY A 651 31.95 25.63 18.58
C GLY A 651 33.42 25.98 18.39
N PHE A 652 33.70 27.27 18.21
CA PHE A 652 35.05 27.78 17.97
C PHE A 652 35.46 28.84 18.99
N GLY A 653 36.75 28.90 19.33
CA GLY A 653 37.35 29.98 20.09
C GLY A 653 37.28 29.83 21.61
N SER A 654 36.60 30.76 22.30
CA SER A 654 36.77 30.99 23.75
C SER A 654 36.36 29.80 24.64
N VAL A 655 37.01 29.70 25.81
CA VAL A 655 36.68 28.76 26.90
C VAL A 655 35.18 28.76 27.23
N ASP A 656 34.51 29.90 27.10
CA ASP A 656 33.07 30.02 27.32
C ASP A 656 32.21 29.28 26.26
N HIS A 657 32.64 29.22 24.99
CA HIS A 657 31.93 28.42 23.99
C HIS A 657 32.10 26.92 24.23
N HIS A 658 33.29 26.48 24.65
CA HIS A 658 33.52 25.08 25.04
C HIS A 658 32.72 24.69 26.28
N ALA A 659 32.61 25.60 27.25
CA ALA A 659 31.74 25.40 28.40
C ALA A 659 30.27 25.24 27.98
N MET A 660 29.76 26.02 27.02
CA MET A 660 28.40 25.81 26.51
C MET A 660 28.22 24.46 25.81
N LEU A 661 29.19 24.03 24.99
CA LEU A 661 29.15 22.68 24.39
C LEU A 661 29.17 21.58 25.45
N CYS A 662 29.96 21.76 26.51
CA CYS A 662 29.93 20.87 27.68
C CYS A 662 28.53 20.86 28.31
N SER A 663 27.92 22.03 28.53
CA SER A 663 26.55 22.12 29.04
C SER A 663 25.53 21.37 28.16
N LEU A 664 25.64 21.48 26.84
CA LEU A 664 24.77 20.75 25.90
C LEU A 664 24.88 19.24 26.13
N VAL A 665 26.09 18.69 26.05
CA VAL A 665 26.32 17.23 26.16
C VAL A 665 25.96 16.73 27.57
N GLN A 666 26.39 17.42 28.61
CA GLN A 666 26.13 17.00 29.99
C GLN A 666 24.64 17.07 30.35
N SER A 667 23.91 18.09 29.87
CA SER A 667 22.46 18.12 30.05
C SER A 667 21.78 16.92 29.39
N ALA A 668 22.20 16.54 28.18
CA ALA A 668 21.68 15.37 27.46
C ALA A 668 21.93 14.07 28.24
N ARG A 669 23.17 13.84 28.70
CA ARG A 669 23.52 12.66 29.49
C ARG A 669 22.76 12.61 30.82
N SER A 670 22.56 13.75 31.48
CA SER A 670 21.83 13.83 32.75
C SER A 670 20.38 13.37 32.68
N VAL A 671 19.77 13.42 31.50
CA VAL A 671 18.38 12.99 31.26
C VAL A 671 18.27 11.65 30.53
N GLY A 672 19.37 10.92 30.33
CA GLY A 672 19.38 9.58 29.75
C GLY A 672 19.41 9.52 28.21
N VAL A 673 19.90 10.58 27.55
CA VAL A 673 20.25 10.53 26.11
C VAL A 673 21.54 9.72 25.96
N GLU A 674 21.51 8.70 25.13
CA GLU A 674 22.62 7.74 24.94
C GLU A 674 23.27 7.89 23.56
N GLU A 675 22.59 8.56 22.63
CA GLU A 675 23.01 8.74 21.25
C GLU A 675 24.34 9.49 21.15
N ASP A 676 25.11 9.19 20.11
CA ASP A 676 26.43 9.74 19.91
C ASP A 676 26.39 11.26 19.69
N PHE A 677 27.38 11.95 20.27
CA PHE A 677 27.59 13.39 20.06
C PHE A 677 28.91 13.59 19.33
N HIS A 678 28.87 14.13 18.13
CA HIS A 678 30.07 14.54 17.40
C HIS A 678 30.24 16.07 17.46
N ILE A 679 31.36 16.55 17.98
CA ILE A 679 31.62 17.98 18.20
C ILE A 679 32.79 18.43 17.35
N TRP A 680 32.56 19.43 16.49
CA TRP A 680 33.62 20.07 15.71
C TRP A 680 34.12 21.36 16.38
N THR A 681 35.43 21.46 16.62
CA THR A 681 36.03 22.62 17.30
C THR A 681 37.49 22.86 16.89
N ASP A 682 37.99 24.07 17.11
CA ASP A 682 39.37 24.52 16.79
C ASP A 682 40.36 24.32 17.96
N HIS A 683 39.95 23.59 18.99
CA HIS A 683 40.74 23.34 20.20
C HIS A 683 40.67 21.87 20.62
N GLY A 684 41.82 21.26 20.97
CA GLY A 684 41.93 19.88 21.47
C GLY A 684 41.40 19.66 22.89
N ILE A 685 40.28 20.31 23.25
CA ILE A 685 39.61 20.17 24.54
C ILE A 685 38.73 18.92 24.52
N THR A 686 38.69 18.20 25.64
CA THR A 686 37.79 17.05 25.82
C THR A 686 36.44 17.51 26.36
N ILE A 687 35.36 17.11 25.69
CA ILE A 687 34.00 17.22 26.23
C ILE A 687 33.51 15.80 26.56
N PRO A 688 33.38 15.45 27.85
CA PRO A 688 33.01 14.09 28.24
C PRO A 688 31.69 13.63 27.60
N GLY A 689 31.65 12.38 27.13
CA GLY A 689 30.47 11.80 26.49
C GLY A 689 30.23 12.24 25.04
N SER A 690 31.27 12.78 24.37
CA SER A 690 31.23 13.15 22.95
C SER A 690 32.54 12.81 22.23
N GLU A 691 32.48 12.64 20.92
CA GLU A 691 33.63 12.49 20.03
C GLU A 691 34.03 13.86 19.47
N ILE A 692 35.30 14.22 19.63
CA ILE A 692 35.84 15.53 19.23
C ILE A 692 36.51 15.43 17.86
N HIS A 693 36.16 16.37 16.98
CA HIS A 693 36.71 16.54 15.64
C HIS A 693 37.39 17.89 15.53
N GLU A 694 38.71 17.89 15.37
CA GLU A 694 39.45 19.14 15.17
C GLU A 694 39.18 19.70 13.77
N ILE A 695 38.80 20.98 13.71
CA ILE A 695 38.66 21.73 12.46
C ILE A 695 39.04 23.19 12.69
N ASP A 696 39.86 23.73 11.79
CA ASP A 696 40.24 25.14 11.83
C ASP A 696 39.05 26.04 11.50
N ARG A 697 38.94 27.15 12.22
CA ARG A 697 37.95 28.18 11.89
C ARG A 697 38.28 28.82 10.54
N PRO A 698 37.39 28.76 9.54
CA PRO A 698 37.67 29.30 8.21
C PRO A 698 38.07 30.78 8.22
N CYS A 699 39.16 31.08 7.51
CA CYS A 699 39.72 32.44 7.43
C CYS A 699 38.83 33.39 6.63
N ASN A 700 38.07 32.89 5.65
CA ASN A 700 37.20 33.69 4.79
C ASN A 700 35.95 34.18 5.56
N PRO A 701 35.75 35.50 5.73
CA PRO A 701 34.60 36.06 6.44
C PRO A 701 33.23 35.64 5.89
N SER A 702 33.10 35.44 4.59
CA SER A 702 31.83 35.03 3.96
C SER A 702 31.46 33.57 4.27
N LEU A 703 32.47 32.71 4.49
CA LEU A 703 32.26 31.33 4.93
C LEU A 703 31.97 31.28 6.43
N ARG A 704 32.18 32.38 7.18
CA ARG A 704 31.99 32.39 8.65
C ARG A 704 30.56 32.15 9.12
N ASN A 705 29.60 32.31 8.23
CA ASN A 705 28.20 32.14 8.55
C ASN A 705 27.59 30.89 7.90
N MET A 706 28.38 30.08 7.18
CA MET A 706 27.95 28.86 6.49
C MET A 706 28.60 27.59 7.06
N PHE A 707 29.19 27.67 8.26
CA PHE A 707 29.95 26.58 8.86
C PHE A 707 29.16 25.29 9.06
N LYS A 708 27.89 25.39 9.45
CA LYS A 708 27.00 24.22 9.62
C LYS A 708 26.91 23.42 8.32
N VAL A 709 26.81 24.13 7.19
CA VAL A 709 26.73 23.53 5.85
C VAL A 709 28.07 22.94 5.43
N GLU A 710 29.20 23.56 5.79
CA GLU A 710 30.53 23.03 5.47
C GLU A 710 30.88 21.76 6.28
N VAL A 711 30.60 21.76 7.58
CA VAL A 711 30.82 20.57 8.44
C VAL A 711 29.93 19.40 8.01
N LEU A 712 28.79 19.68 7.39
CA LEU A 712 27.88 18.66 6.86
C LEU A 712 28.56 17.64 5.93
N LYS A 713 29.53 18.08 5.12
CA LYS A 713 30.32 17.19 4.25
C LYS A 713 31.09 16.14 5.03
N ASN A 714 31.55 16.50 6.23
CA ASN A 714 32.38 15.65 7.07
C ASN A 714 31.57 14.63 7.88
N LEU A 715 30.25 14.83 8.01
CA LEU A 715 29.35 13.89 8.70
C LEU A 715 29.08 12.62 7.90
N ASN A 716 29.10 12.71 6.56
CA ASN A 716 28.78 11.59 5.67
C ASN A 716 29.67 10.34 5.86
N LYS A 717 30.85 10.50 6.47
CA LYS A 717 31.76 9.39 6.78
C LYS A 717 31.25 8.50 7.92
N TYR A 718 30.23 8.93 8.68
CA TYR A 718 29.62 8.16 9.76
C TYR A 718 28.30 7.52 9.32
N GLU A 719 28.09 6.26 9.71
CA GLU A 719 26.98 5.45 9.26
C GLU A 719 25.74 5.56 10.16
N TYR A 720 25.11 6.74 10.14
CA TYR A 720 23.78 6.98 10.76
C TYR A 720 22.71 7.21 9.70
N ASP A 721 21.44 6.93 10.00
CA ASP A 721 20.32 7.24 9.11
C ASP A 721 20.00 8.75 9.09
N TYR A 722 20.23 9.43 10.22
CA TYR A 722 19.98 10.87 10.37
C TYR A 722 21.09 11.60 11.14
N TYR A 723 21.27 12.89 10.80
CA TYR A 723 22.16 13.81 11.51
C TYR A 723 21.36 14.93 12.16
N VAL A 724 21.42 15.04 13.49
CA VAL A 724 20.67 16.03 14.28
C VAL A 724 21.61 17.12 14.78
N PHE A 725 21.49 18.32 14.23
CA PHE A 725 22.29 19.47 14.64
C PHE A 725 21.68 20.18 15.85
N LEU A 726 22.54 20.61 16.79
CA LEU A 726 22.19 21.49 17.89
C LEU A 726 23.23 22.61 18.02
N ASP A 727 22.79 23.88 18.07
CA ASP A 727 23.66 24.98 18.49
C ASP A 727 24.15 24.77 19.95
N PRO A 728 25.34 25.28 20.34
CA PRO A 728 25.86 25.13 21.71
C PRO A 728 24.96 25.71 22.82
N ASP A 729 24.02 26.58 22.49
CA ASP A 729 23.08 27.19 23.44
C ASP A 729 21.77 26.39 23.63
N ASN A 730 21.76 25.12 23.23
CA ASN A 730 20.70 24.16 23.53
C ASN A 730 20.93 23.46 24.88
N TYR A 731 19.83 23.10 25.55
CA TYR A 731 19.83 22.43 26.84
C TYR A 731 18.70 21.39 26.91
N PHE A 732 19.03 20.17 27.31
CA PHE A 732 18.04 19.09 27.49
C PHE A 732 17.39 19.19 28.86
N THR A 733 16.06 19.27 28.89
CA THR A 733 15.26 19.26 30.13
C THR A 733 14.74 17.87 30.46
N ARG A 734 14.57 17.03 29.44
CA ARG A 734 14.18 15.61 29.51
C ARG A 734 14.64 14.90 28.24
N LYS A 735 14.69 13.57 28.25
CA LYS A 735 14.86 12.79 27.02
C LYS A 735 13.63 13.02 26.11
N PRO A 736 13.80 13.32 24.81
CA PRO A 736 12.71 13.16 23.84
C PRO A 736 12.13 11.74 23.93
N SER A 737 10.81 11.56 23.82
CA SER A 737 10.28 10.20 23.74
C SER A 737 10.65 9.59 22.39
N ASP A 738 10.82 8.27 22.34
CA ASP A 738 11.12 7.53 21.11
C ASP A 738 10.10 7.87 20.01
N GLU A 739 8.81 7.91 20.37
CA GLU A 739 7.74 8.32 19.46
C GLU A 739 7.95 9.75 18.91
N SER A 740 8.27 10.72 19.77
CA SER A 740 8.43 12.12 19.36
C SER A 740 9.63 12.31 18.45
N ILE A 741 10.77 11.68 18.78
CA ILE A 741 12.00 11.84 18.01
C ILE A 741 11.87 11.10 16.68
N HIS A 742 11.30 9.89 16.66
CA HIS A 742 11.09 9.15 15.41
C HIS A 742 10.12 9.83 14.46
N THR A 743 9.03 10.40 14.98
CA THR A 743 8.11 11.20 14.17
C THR A 743 8.85 12.37 13.52
N LEU A 744 9.72 13.03 14.28
CA LEU A 744 10.51 14.16 13.77
C LEU A 744 11.61 13.74 12.79
N LEU A 745 12.26 12.59 12.99
CA LEU A 745 13.22 12.02 12.04
C LEU A 745 12.52 11.63 10.73
N GLN A 746 11.35 11.00 10.78
CA GLN A 746 10.57 10.65 9.59
C GLN A 746 10.08 11.89 8.83
N LEU A 747 9.77 12.97 9.56
CA LEU A 747 9.44 14.26 8.96
C LEU A 747 10.63 14.88 8.19
N ALA A 748 11.87 14.52 8.54
CA ALA A 748 13.08 14.97 7.84
C ALA A 748 13.32 14.17 6.56
N ASP A 749 12.59 14.50 5.48
CA ASP A 749 12.80 13.92 4.15
C ASP A 749 12.72 15.02 3.06
N PRO A 750 13.86 15.63 2.67
CA PRO A 750 15.23 15.35 3.09
C PRO A 750 15.72 16.10 4.36
N LEU A 751 14.96 17.10 4.82
CA LEU A 751 15.40 18.08 5.82
C LEU A 751 14.24 18.46 6.76
N HIS A 752 14.54 18.68 8.03
CA HIS A 752 13.62 19.32 8.98
C HIS A 752 14.28 20.49 9.70
N LEU A 753 13.61 21.65 9.68
CA LEU A 753 13.79 22.76 10.62
C LEU A 753 12.43 23.20 11.12
N SER A 754 12.33 23.55 12.40
CA SER A 754 11.09 24.11 12.95
C SER A 754 10.84 25.50 12.37
N VAL A 755 9.76 25.64 11.61
CA VAL A 755 9.37 26.91 10.99
C VAL A 755 8.37 27.66 11.87
N GLU A 756 8.41 28.99 11.82
CA GLU A 756 7.56 29.86 12.65
C GLU A 756 6.47 30.54 11.81
N SER A 757 6.77 31.70 11.24
CA SER A 757 5.81 32.54 10.54
C SER A 757 5.97 32.42 9.05
N LYS A 758 4.85 32.18 8.36
CA LYS A 758 4.80 32.24 6.89
C LYS A 758 5.03 33.69 6.47
N ILE A 759 6.16 33.98 5.83
CA ILE A 759 6.59 35.35 5.48
C ILE A 759 5.94 35.88 4.20
N ASN A 760 5.43 34.99 3.33
CA ASN A 760 4.63 35.34 2.15
C ASN A 760 3.12 35.16 2.40
N ASP A 761 2.67 35.45 3.61
CA ASP A 761 1.25 35.43 3.97
C ASP A 761 0.56 36.70 3.47
N GLU A 762 -0.62 36.54 2.85
CA GLU A 762 -1.45 37.65 2.36
C GLU A 762 -1.91 38.58 3.50
N ALA A 763 -1.88 38.11 4.74
CA ALA A 763 -2.19 38.92 5.93
C ALA A 763 -1.15 40.01 6.21
N PHE A 764 0.05 39.97 5.60
CA PHE A 764 1.01 41.05 5.72
C PHE A 764 0.73 42.17 4.73
N SER A 765 0.66 43.40 5.23
CA SER A 765 0.63 44.57 4.35
C SER A 765 1.95 44.75 3.60
N ASN A 766 1.90 45.31 2.39
CA ASN A 766 3.10 45.66 1.61
C ASN A 766 4.11 46.52 2.40
N ALA A 767 3.63 47.38 3.29
CA ALA A 767 4.49 48.19 4.16
C ALA A 767 5.22 47.34 5.22
N GLN A 768 4.58 46.29 5.75
CA GLN A 768 5.19 45.37 6.71
C GLN A 768 6.24 44.48 6.05
N THR A 769 5.96 43.92 4.88
CA THR A 769 6.91 43.04 4.16
C THR A 769 8.17 43.80 3.70
N GLN A 770 8.05 45.10 3.40
CA GLN A 770 9.16 45.96 3.01
C GLN A 770 9.98 46.51 4.19
N SER A 771 9.38 46.62 5.39
CA SER A 771 10.06 47.23 6.55
C SER A 771 10.70 46.19 7.48
N TRP A 772 10.11 45.01 7.62
CA TRP A 772 10.66 43.97 8.47
C TRP A 772 11.85 43.27 7.84
N GLN A 773 12.90 43.12 8.63
CA GLN A 773 14.14 42.50 8.19
C GLN A 773 14.43 41.23 8.98
N TRP A 774 14.75 40.17 8.26
CA TRP A 774 15.33 38.95 8.81
C TRP A 774 16.82 38.93 8.51
N ARG A 775 17.65 39.04 9.55
CA ARG A 775 19.12 39.08 9.43
C ARG A 775 19.62 40.16 8.44
N GLY A 776 18.94 41.32 8.41
CA GLY A 776 19.31 42.46 7.57
C GLY A 776 18.72 42.43 6.15
N ILE A 777 17.85 41.47 5.83
CA ILE A 777 17.20 41.35 4.52
C ILE A 777 15.69 41.51 4.69
N THR A 778 15.05 42.33 3.84
CA THR A 778 13.60 42.53 3.95
C THR A 778 12.84 41.24 3.63
N LEU A 779 11.67 41.04 4.25
CA LEU A 779 10.85 39.86 3.96
C LEU A 779 10.44 39.81 2.49
N GLN A 780 10.11 40.95 1.90
CA GLN A 780 9.78 41.05 0.48
C GLN A 780 10.93 40.59 -0.41
N ASP A 781 12.16 41.01 -0.11
CA ASP A 781 13.33 40.61 -0.89
C ASP A 781 13.54 39.10 -0.87
N ILE A 782 13.31 38.44 0.27
CA ILE A 782 13.42 36.99 0.39
C ILE A 782 12.38 36.31 -0.51
N VAL A 783 11.13 36.77 -0.45
CA VAL A 783 10.04 36.24 -1.30
C VAL A 783 10.36 36.43 -2.78
N ASP A 784 10.84 37.60 -3.16
CA ASP A 784 11.20 37.92 -4.54
C ASP A 784 12.37 37.06 -5.03
N ILE A 785 13.40 36.85 -4.21
CA ILE A 785 14.53 35.97 -4.55
C ILE A 785 14.03 34.53 -4.76
N TRP A 786 13.07 34.07 -3.95
CA TRP A 786 12.56 32.70 -4.02
C TRP A 786 11.70 32.52 -5.27
N ALA A 787 10.85 33.51 -5.58
CA ALA A 787 10.03 33.54 -6.79
C ALA A 787 10.90 33.55 -8.06
N GLU A 788 11.99 34.33 -8.10
CA GLU A 788 12.96 34.31 -9.22
C GLU A 788 13.64 32.94 -9.43
N ARG A 789 13.52 32.02 -8.46
CA ARG A 789 14.03 30.65 -8.51
C ARG A 789 12.92 29.61 -8.69
N GLY A 790 11.72 30.03 -9.10
CA GLY A 790 10.60 29.14 -9.40
C GLY A 790 9.84 28.64 -8.17
N MET A 791 9.82 29.42 -7.09
CA MET A 791 9.13 29.07 -5.83
C MET A 791 7.99 30.04 -5.49
N GLU A 792 7.43 30.73 -6.48
CA GLU A 792 6.36 31.73 -6.31
C GLU A 792 5.08 31.18 -5.65
N GLU A 793 4.75 29.91 -5.85
CA GLU A 793 3.56 29.28 -5.27
C GLU A 793 3.82 28.58 -3.93
N LYS A 794 5.07 28.56 -3.45
CA LYS A 794 5.43 27.83 -2.22
C LYS A 794 5.24 28.68 -0.97
N SER A 795 4.86 28.06 0.14
CA SER A 795 4.92 28.72 1.45
C SER A 795 6.38 29.01 1.83
N VAL A 796 6.69 30.27 2.10
CA VAL A 796 8.00 30.70 2.59
C VAL A 796 7.83 31.01 4.08
N TYR A 797 8.68 30.43 4.93
CA TYR A 797 8.64 30.67 6.36
C TYR A 797 9.97 31.19 6.87
N ASN A 798 9.94 31.89 8.00
CA ASN A 798 11.16 32.00 8.80
C ASN A 798 11.33 30.81 9.73
N LEU A 799 12.57 30.68 10.19
CA LEU A 799 12.99 29.62 11.07
C LEU A 799 14.13 30.10 11.97
N ASN A 800 14.55 29.22 12.85
CA ASN A 800 15.71 29.40 13.71
C ASN A 800 16.73 28.29 13.38
N GLY A 801 18.00 28.64 13.20
CA GLY A 801 19.03 27.69 12.75
C GLY A 801 19.67 26.88 13.88
N GLY A 802 19.09 26.91 15.09
CA GLY A 802 19.67 26.27 16.27
C GLY A 802 19.37 24.79 16.42
N PHE A 803 18.52 24.25 15.54
CA PHE A 803 18.17 22.84 15.47
C PHE A 803 17.76 22.48 14.05
N PHE A 804 18.27 21.37 13.54
CA PHE A 804 17.81 20.79 12.29
C PHE A 804 18.13 19.30 12.21
N VAL A 805 17.37 18.58 11.39
CA VAL A 805 17.59 17.15 11.12
C VAL A 805 17.75 16.94 9.63
N ILE A 806 18.76 16.16 9.25
CA ILE A 806 19.03 15.81 7.86
C ILE A 806 19.08 14.30 7.73
N LYS A 807 18.36 13.77 6.74
CA LYS A 807 18.45 12.37 6.34
C LYS A 807 19.76 12.15 5.60
N ARG A 808 20.56 11.16 6.03
CA ARG A 808 21.91 10.94 5.53
C ARG A 808 21.93 10.86 4.02
N ASP A 809 21.17 9.98 3.39
CA ASP A 809 21.24 9.76 1.93
C ASP A 809 20.85 10.98 1.09
N GLU A 810 20.31 12.01 1.74
CA GLU A 810 19.85 13.24 1.14
C GLU A 810 20.74 14.46 1.50
N TRP A 811 21.79 14.28 2.30
CA TRP A 811 22.64 15.37 2.81
C TRP A 811 23.19 16.25 1.69
N LYS A 812 23.53 15.63 0.54
CA LYS A 812 24.09 16.34 -0.62
C LYS A 812 23.06 17.27 -1.26
N LYS A 813 21.80 16.85 -1.37
CA LYS A 813 20.72 17.71 -1.91
C LYS A 813 20.51 18.91 -1.01
N VAL A 814 20.49 18.70 0.31
CA VAL A 814 20.39 19.77 1.31
C VAL A 814 21.58 20.73 1.22
N TYR A 815 22.79 20.19 1.15
CA TYR A 815 24.03 20.94 1.02
C TYR A 815 24.02 21.84 -0.23
N ASP A 816 23.71 21.27 -1.40
CA ASP A 816 23.70 22.00 -2.67
C ASP A 816 22.61 23.10 -2.66
N ALA A 817 21.43 22.81 -2.09
CA ALA A 817 20.35 23.80 -1.97
C ALA A 817 20.70 24.95 -1.01
N CYS A 818 21.39 24.68 0.10
CA CYS A 818 21.84 25.74 1.01
C CYS A 818 22.81 26.71 0.32
N TRP A 819 23.76 26.19 -0.45
CA TRP A 819 24.70 27.02 -1.22
C TRP A 819 24.01 27.82 -2.31
N GLU A 820 23.04 27.24 -2.99
CA GLU A 820 22.23 27.96 -3.96
C GLU A 820 21.47 29.12 -3.32
N GLY A 821 20.83 28.90 -2.17
CA GLY A 821 20.15 29.94 -1.41
C GLY A 821 21.09 31.05 -0.97
N PHE A 822 22.26 30.69 -0.43
CA PHE A 822 23.32 31.64 -0.09
C PHE A 822 23.72 32.50 -1.30
N HIS A 823 24.00 31.87 -2.45
CA HIS A 823 24.40 32.60 -3.65
C HIS A 823 23.27 33.47 -4.23
N ALA A 824 22.02 32.99 -4.17
CA ALA A 824 20.87 33.75 -4.64
C ALA A 824 20.71 35.06 -3.85
N VAL A 825 20.82 34.98 -2.53
CA VAL A 825 20.77 36.14 -1.64
C VAL A 825 21.98 37.06 -1.85
N LYS A 826 23.19 36.49 -1.92
CA LYS A 826 24.45 37.25 -2.10
C LYS A 826 24.44 38.06 -3.38
N ASN A 827 24.09 37.43 -4.50
CA ASN A 827 24.14 38.04 -5.82
C ASN A 827 23.14 39.18 -5.97
N LYS A 828 21.96 39.08 -5.34
CA LYS A 828 20.91 40.12 -5.46
C LYS A 828 21.17 41.32 -4.56
N LYS A 829 21.75 41.11 -3.37
CA LYS A 829 21.88 42.18 -2.36
C LYS A 829 23.31 42.66 -2.12
N GLY A 830 24.31 42.02 -2.73
CA GLY A 830 25.71 42.34 -2.49
C GLY A 830 26.15 42.10 -1.03
N ILE A 831 25.38 41.32 -0.27
CA ILE A 831 25.64 41.04 1.14
C ILE A 831 26.66 39.90 1.21
N GLU A 832 27.86 40.20 1.72
CA GLU A 832 28.93 39.20 1.83
C GLU A 832 28.74 38.25 3.04
N GLN A 833 27.91 38.62 4.01
CA GLN A 833 27.66 37.88 5.25
C GLN A 833 26.19 37.51 5.38
N ILE A 834 25.82 36.32 4.90
CA ILE A 834 24.46 35.77 5.00
C ILE A 834 24.45 34.73 6.10
N ALA A 835 23.47 34.81 7.00
CA ALA A 835 23.28 33.79 8.04
C ALA A 835 22.88 32.45 7.40
N ASP A 836 23.47 31.35 7.87
CA ASP A 836 23.06 29.98 7.54
C ASP A 836 21.54 29.77 7.63
N GLU A 837 20.86 30.42 8.57
CA GLU A 837 19.39 30.40 8.71
C GLU A 837 18.66 30.72 7.40
N LEU A 838 19.14 31.70 6.62
CA LEU A 838 18.52 32.07 5.34
C LEU A 838 18.78 31.03 4.26
N ALA A 839 19.97 30.42 4.27
CA ALA A 839 20.32 29.33 3.37
C ALA A 839 19.48 28.06 3.67
N PHE A 840 19.29 27.73 4.95
CA PHE A 840 18.42 26.64 5.36
C PHE A 840 16.95 26.93 5.08
N ALA A 841 16.50 28.18 5.20
CA ALA A 841 15.14 28.57 4.81
C ALA A 841 14.90 28.36 3.31
N TYR A 842 15.90 28.67 2.50
CA TYR A 842 15.88 28.37 1.07
C TYR A 842 15.77 26.87 0.84
N ALA A 843 16.64 26.07 1.48
CA ALA A 843 16.62 24.62 1.35
C ALA A 843 15.29 24.01 1.82
N MET A 844 14.71 24.49 2.93
CA MET A 844 13.39 24.07 3.41
C MET A 844 12.31 24.35 2.35
N THR A 845 12.19 25.58 1.85
CA THR A 845 11.18 25.89 0.83
C THR A 845 11.43 25.10 -0.46
N LYS A 846 12.69 24.94 -0.86
CA LYS A 846 13.05 24.26 -2.11
C LYS A 846 12.78 22.76 -2.06
N LEU A 847 13.22 22.09 -1.01
CA LEU A 847 13.29 20.63 -0.93
C LEU A 847 12.13 19.99 -0.17
N THR A 848 11.44 20.72 0.70
CA THR A 848 10.41 20.18 1.60
C THR A 848 9.07 20.88 1.40
N ASN A 849 8.05 20.43 2.12
CA ASN A 849 6.81 21.19 2.32
C ASN A 849 6.81 21.82 3.73
N PRO A 850 7.11 23.12 3.87
CA PRO A 850 7.28 23.75 5.18
C PRO A 850 6.02 23.72 6.08
N ASP A 851 4.82 23.58 5.52
CA ASP A 851 3.56 23.62 6.28
C ASP A 851 3.46 22.51 7.35
N GLY A 852 4.19 21.40 7.22
CA GLY A 852 4.21 20.28 8.20
C GLY A 852 5.31 20.37 9.26
N HIS A 853 6.12 21.43 9.24
CA HIS A 853 7.29 21.62 10.12
C HIS A 853 7.08 22.75 11.12
N GLN A 854 5.83 23.19 11.37
CA GLN A 854 5.58 24.38 12.16
C GLN A 854 5.84 24.12 13.64
N ILE A 855 6.49 25.06 14.32
CA ILE A 855 6.78 24.96 15.76
C ILE A 855 5.49 24.91 16.62
N LYS A 856 4.33 25.24 16.06
CA LYS A 856 3.05 25.06 16.76
C LYS A 856 2.56 23.60 16.77
N ASP A 857 3.09 22.78 15.87
CA ASP A 857 2.67 21.39 15.73
C ASP A 857 3.29 20.56 16.85
N LYS A 858 2.47 19.74 17.50
CA LYS A 858 2.85 19.00 18.71
C LYS A 858 4.07 18.10 18.47
N HIS A 859 4.09 17.37 17.35
CA HIS A 859 5.20 16.49 16.97
C HIS A 859 6.53 17.23 16.71
N VAL A 860 6.50 18.56 16.56
CA VAL A 860 7.70 19.40 16.44
C VAL A 860 8.10 19.95 17.81
N ASN A 861 7.18 20.61 18.52
CA ASN A 861 7.51 21.28 19.78
C ASN A 861 7.57 20.37 21.00
N ASP A 862 7.19 19.10 20.90
CA ASP A 862 7.51 18.09 21.92
C ASP A 862 9.02 17.79 21.98
N VAL A 863 9.74 18.01 20.88
CA VAL A 863 11.17 17.73 20.77
C VAL A 863 11.97 19.00 21.02
N TRP A 864 11.70 20.07 20.28
CA TRP A 864 12.55 21.26 20.29
C TRP A 864 11.77 22.57 20.20
N ALA A 865 12.18 23.57 20.99
CA ALA A 865 11.74 24.95 20.80
C ALA A 865 12.78 25.98 21.29
N VAL A 866 12.73 27.19 20.72
CA VAL A 866 13.57 28.31 21.14
C VAL A 866 12.95 29.11 22.28
N ASP A 867 13.73 29.40 23.33
CA ASP A 867 13.33 30.31 24.39
C ASP A 867 13.54 31.78 23.96
N ARG A 868 12.46 32.56 23.99
CA ARG A 868 12.48 34.01 23.71
C ARG A 868 12.59 34.87 24.98
N GLY A 869 12.92 34.24 26.10
CA GLY A 869 13.16 34.88 27.39
C GLY A 869 12.06 34.61 28.41
N ASN A 870 11.51 33.41 28.41
CA ASN A 870 10.72 32.85 29.50
C ASN A 870 11.63 32.48 30.68
N TYR A 871 12.84 31.97 30.42
CA TYR A 871 13.76 31.56 31.47
C TYR A 871 14.66 32.69 31.98
N ARG A 872 15.22 33.52 31.07
CA ARG A 872 16.10 34.70 31.32
C ARG A 872 17.01 34.56 32.54
N ASN A 873 18.28 34.33 32.28
CA ASN A 873 19.29 34.15 33.33
C ASN A 873 19.03 32.93 34.24
N LYS A 874 18.28 31.94 33.76
CA LYS A 874 18.03 30.66 34.43
C LYS A 874 18.14 29.53 33.43
N LEU A 875 18.56 28.36 33.90
CA LEU A 875 18.49 27.13 33.10
C LEU A 875 17.02 26.74 32.88
N PRO A 876 16.69 26.14 31.72
CA PRO A 876 15.37 25.58 31.47
C PRO A 876 14.98 24.51 32.51
N ASP A 877 13.73 24.53 32.97
CA ASP A 877 13.22 23.68 34.05
C ASP A 877 12.31 22.51 33.58
N GLY A 878 12.12 22.39 32.26
CA GLY A 878 11.29 21.35 31.64
C GLY A 878 9.79 21.58 31.74
N LYS A 879 9.32 22.73 32.21
CA LYS A 879 7.88 23.06 32.20
C LYS A 879 7.47 23.68 30.85
N PRO A 880 6.23 23.43 30.40
CA PRO A 880 5.67 24.13 29.25
C PRO A 880 5.71 25.66 29.43
N PHE A 881 5.99 26.39 28.36
CA PHE A 881 6.07 27.86 28.38
C PHE A 881 5.39 28.50 27.17
N PRO A 882 4.96 29.78 27.26
CA PRO A 882 4.32 30.46 26.14
C PRO A 882 5.33 30.82 25.05
N PHE A 883 4.96 30.54 23.81
CA PHE A 883 5.72 30.84 22.61
C PHE A 883 5.04 31.92 21.76
N TRP A 884 5.87 32.73 21.10
CA TRP A 884 5.46 33.84 20.27
C TRP A 884 6.25 33.80 18.97
N THR A 885 5.55 33.61 17.86
CA THR A 885 6.16 33.61 16.52
C THR A 885 6.57 35.02 16.12
N ASN A 886 7.66 35.14 15.36
CA ASN A 886 8.10 36.43 14.82
C ASN A 886 7.04 37.07 13.90
N TRP A 887 6.92 38.40 13.92
CA TRP A 887 6.11 39.20 12.98
C TRP A 887 4.58 39.01 13.01
N ASN A 888 4.05 37.79 12.82
CA ASN A 888 2.60 37.52 12.88
C ASN A 888 2.06 37.39 14.32
N GLY A 889 2.94 37.25 15.32
CA GLY A 889 2.60 37.33 16.75
C GLY A 889 1.66 36.24 17.26
N GLN A 890 1.59 35.08 16.60
CA GLN A 890 0.79 33.95 17.07
C GLN A 890 1.30 33.45 18.43
N LYS A 891 0.36 33.06 19.29
CA LYS A 891 0.60 32.64 20.66
C LYS A 891 0.11 31.22 20.87
N PHE A 892 0.96 30.39 21.44
CA PHE A 892 0.62 29.02 21.84
C PHE A 892 1.58 28.55 22.92
N MET A 893 1.26 27.44 23.57
CA MET A 893 2.16 26.78 24.53
C MET A 893 3.05 25.79 23.80
N VAL A 894 4.30 25.69 24.22
CA VAL A 894 5.25 24.65 23.77
C VAL A 894 5.74 23.87 24.99
N ASP A 895 6.03 22.57 24.79
CA ASP A 895 6.54 21.67 25.83
C ASP A 895 7.75 20.84 25.34
N PRO A 896 8.87 21.49 25.02
CA PRO A 896 10.00 20.84 24.36
C PRO A 896 10.90 20.05 25.32
N ALA A 897 11.42 18.93 24.82
CA ALA A 897 12.50 18.17 25.46
C ALA A 897 13.84 18.93 25.45
N ILE A 898 14.06 19.71 24.39
CA ILE A 898 15.30 20.44 24.12
C ILE A 898 14.95 21.92 23.96
N VAL A 899 15.54 22.77 24.80
CA VAL A 899 15.28 24.21 24.81
C VAL A 899 16.53 24.95 24.34
N ARG A 900 16.39 25.78 23.30
CA ARG A 900 17.44 26.72 22.92
C ARG A 900 17.37 27.98 23.79
N ALA A 901 18.25 28.07 24.80
CA ALA A 901 18.21 29.09 25.85
C ALA A 901 19.05 30.34 25.52
N MET A 902 18.70 31.06 24.45
CA MET A 902 19.49 32.18 23.92
C MET A 902 19.78 33.31 24.93
N LYS A 903 18.90 33.51 25.93
CA LYS A 903 19.01 34.55 26.98
C LYS A 903 19.51 34.02 28.32
N SER A 904 20.07 32.81 28.35
CA SER A 904 20.64 32.18 29.55
C SER A 904 22.05 31.64 29.31
N LYS A 905 22.77 32.18 28.32
CA LYS A 905 24.15 31.77 28.00
C LYS A 905 25.10 31.80 29.21
N PRO A 906 25.08 32.83 30.09
CA PRO A 906 25.95 32.83 31.28
C PRO A 906 25.72 31.61 32.19
N GLN A 907 24.47 31.16 32.34
CA GLN A 907 24.11 30.01 33.16
C GLN A 907 24.50 28.69 32.49
N LEU A 908 24.39 28.59 31.16
CA LEU A 908 24.92 27.45 30.41
C LEU A 908 26.44 27.36 30.55
N ILE A 909 27.14 28.49 30.50
CA ILE A 909 28.60 28.55 30.70
C ILE A 909 28.98 28.10 32.11
N GLU A 910 28.29 28.62 33.13
CA GLU A 910 28.54 28.26 34.54
C GLU A 910 28.31 26.76 34.78
N TYR A 911 27.19 26.23 34.28
CA TYR A 911 26.88 24.80 34.35
C TYR A 911 27.94 23.95 33.62
N GLY A 912 28.35 24.37 32.42
CA GLY A 912 29.37 23.70 31.64
C GLY A 912 30.75 23.65 32.32
N LYS A 913 31.17 24.76 32.95
CA LYS A 913 32.42 24.84 33.72
C LYS A 913 32.39 23.94 34.96
N ALA A 914 31.24 23.86 35.63
CA ALA A 914 31.08 23.00 36.81
C ALA A 914 31.13 21.50 36.45
N ASN A 915 30.79 21.12 35.21
CA ASN A 915 30.73 19.74 34.74
C ASN A 915 31.84 19.37 33.75
N SER A 916 32.75 20.29 33.42
CA SER A 916 33.98 19.95 32.71
C SER A 916 34.94 19.27 33.69
N ILE A 917 35.36 18.04 33.41
CA ILE A 917 36.43 17.40 34.17
C ILE A 917 37.70 18.22 33.94
N GLU A 918 38.15 18.96 34.95
CA GLU A 918 39.47 19.60 34.93
C GLU A 918 40.54 18.51 34.76
N THR A 919 41.16 18.46 33.59
CA THR A 919 42.49 17.86 33.45
C THR A 919 43.47 18.76 34.20
N SER A 920 43.58 18.50 35.49
CA SER A 920 44.70 18.96 36.31
C SER A 920 45.98 18.31 35.80
N CYS A 921 46.63 18.94 34.81
CA CYS A 921 48.05 18.76 34.53
C CYS A 921 48.54 19.88 33.59
N ARG A 922 49.11 20.94 34.19
CA ARG A 922 50.33 21.65 33.74
C ARG A 922 50.57 22.85 34.67
N SER A 923 51.32 22.59 35.75
CA SER A 923 52.29 23.54 36.32
C SER A 923 53.63 23.35 35.66
#